data_AF-A0A1V9Z6R2-F1
#
_entry.id   AF-A0A1V9Z6R2-F1
#
_cell.length_a   1.000
_cell.length_b   1.000
_cell.length_c   1.000
_cell.angle_alpha   90.00
_cell.angle_beta   90.00
_cell.angle_gamma   90.00
#
_symmetry.space_group_name_H-M   'P 1'
#
loop_
_entity.id
_entity.type
_entity.pdbx_description
1 polymer ?
#
loop_
_entity_poly.entity_id
_entity_poly.type
_entity_poly.pdbx_seq_one_letter_code
_entity_poly.pdbx_strand_id
1 'polypeptide(L)'
;MKMHVVQTKNLDEKVRPTPEREHEETPREYLYCEGPACSYAWMQPPIPLREGQSVRQYRGKIPHIAFYCNKCYAALCSEEMEKCPIYLDNTINVAGLPRLRRLESYACLVNNCKTYFAAATFIVILLPLVALLHASSGGRRLLPKRVCELWSVVSKPRVVATFTFLGLNYLGIAMCFPFASQSVYWGLMELYNVLFAIVNLLNHTPLNGYVNVVDKMRQVRHPVFQMMMLFFRACTAGLAPCMGIVEPLALILSAPMHSLVYFAGSKAGIDVGNLRISDGDISLVPGAFVGYASLERIREVVGWRRFLMALGIVCSMTLNGLLLLSWVPGALPTVPFYVPGVTTLVGSPENALYTISGRMVPTTCVPATPGSVTGLWSLTIDPPPTTDRGLPLLSLRLFNATSVVPYTVTMAWSINLVNQSSTDIYFYPLADQGYFSLLGTFHGTCADVANFTLDTKTHYLTTSIQQYVSDQTISFPLVLFPLYLIAKQMAQCSIMAVSVGSVAARIWALWIKFTAITTDGLFPPFSGSAVAVNLAVREYLIGWMGLRKAVVCATKLLASYIKVFLSLALIQLAIAVGGLLVYALTDNGPMPTYLLLIIALVNALSTLVFLYPLSEAMELMASHGDMLRDVHLHLLLADKPVLKDDTVVHVLTAFIDVVDNHDDRIHFWHIDVSKDRLRDLIVTLASGLSFIASKSVKFAWSDANPFFVGTQTSIWSS
;
A
#
# COMPACT_ATOMS: atom_id res chain seq x y z
N MET A 1 13.12 -63.96 -54.42
CA MET A 1 12.44 -62.70 -54.77
C MET A 1 13.43 -61.84 -55.58
N LYS A 2 13.01 -61.12 -56.63
CA LYS A 2 13.92 -60.42 -57.58
C LYS A 2 13.90 -58.89 -57.40
N MET A 3 15.00 -58.24 -57.82
CA MET A 3 15.12 -56.77 -57.94
C MET A 3 14.34 -56.21 -59.14
N HIS A 4 13.87 -54.96 -58.98
CA HIS A 4 13.61 -53.90 -59.98
C HIS A 4 13.47 -52.60 -59.14
N VAL A 5 14.08 -51.43 -59.38
CA VAL A 5 14.66 -50.75 -60.58
C VAL A 5 13.59 -50.39 -61.63
N VAL A 6 13.41 -49.15 -62.12
CA VAL A 6 14.14 -47.86 -61.90
C VAL A 6 13.31 -46.93 -60.95
N GLN A 7 13.24 -45.58 -60.94
CA GLN A 7 13.77 -44.46 -61.75
C GLN A 7 13.87 -43.16 -60.90
N THR A 8 14.65 -42.17 -61.37
CA THR A 8 14.63 -40.76 -60.90
C THR A 8 13.83 -39.86 -61.85
N LYS A 9 13.37 -38.70 -61.36
CA LYS A 9 12.94 -37.58 -62.22
C LYS A 9 13.28 -36.24 -61.58
N ASN A 10 14.36 -35.61 -62.05
CA ASN A 10 14.58 -34.18 -61.82
C ASN A 10 13.61 -33.38 -62.70
N LEU A 11 13.19 -32.22 -62.21
CA LEU A 11 12.64 -31.13 -63.01
C LEU A 11 12.99 -29.83 -62.28
N ASP A 12 13.82 -29.01 -62.91
CA ASP A 12 14.39 -27.82 -62.28
C ASP A 12 13.36 -26.70 -62.10
N GLU A 13 13.26 -26.14 -60.89
CA GLU A 13 12.71 -24.79 -60.73
C GLU A 13 13.60 -23.91 -59.84
N LYS A 14 14.23 -22.94 -60.51
CA LYS A 14 15.11 -21.85 -60.06
C LYS A 14 15.03 -21.52 -58.55
N VAL A 15 16.03 -21.99 -57.79
CA VAL A 15 16.37 -21.42 -56.49
C VAL A 15 16.78 -19.95 -56.68
N ARG A 16 15.89 -19.03 -56.31
CA ARG A 16 16.29 -17.65 -55.98
C ARG A 16 17.04 -17.70 -54.65
N PRO A 17 18.11 -16.90 -54.44
CA PRO A 17 18.68 -16.76 -53.11
C PRO A 17 17.65 -16.09 -52.19
N THR A 18 16.99 -16.87 -51.33
CA THR A 18 16.40 -16.34 -50.11
C THR A 18 17.53 -15.73 -49.27
N PRO A 19 17.37 -14.51 -48.72
CA PRO A 19 18.41 -13.92 -47.90
C PRO A 19 18.66 -14.81 -46.69
N GLU A 20 19.94 -15.00 -46.36
CA GLU A 20 20.34 -15.69 -45.15
C GLU A 20 19.77 -14.93 -43.95
N ARG A 21 18.76 -15.52 -43.31
CA ARG A 21 18.45 -15.16 -41.93
C ARG A 21 19.57 -15.73 -41.09
N GLU A 22 20.52 -14.87 -40.72
CA GLU A 22 21.43 -15.15 -39.61
C GLU A 22 20.59 -15.61 -38.42
N HIS A 23 20.68 -16.90 -38.12
CA HIS A 23 20.02 -17.47 -36.97
C HIS A 23 20.91 -17.17 -35.76
N GLU A 24 20.90 -15.91 -35.29
CA GLU A 24 21.44 -15.57 -33.98
C GLU A 24 20.75 -16.47 -32.95
N GLU A 25 21.47 -17.49 -32.47
CA GLU A 25 21.06 -18.30 -31.33
C GLU A 25 21.20 -17.46 -30.05
N THR A 26 20.34 -16.44 -29.91
CA THR A 26 20.30 -15.60 -28.70
C THR A 26 20.21 -16.51 -27.48
N PRO A 27 21.19 -16.50 -26.55
CA PRO A 27 21.24 -17.46 -25.47
C PRO A 27 19.98 -17.30 -24.60
N ARG A 28 19.29 -18.42 -24.37
CA ARG A 28 17.97 -18.43 -23.71
C ARG A 28 18.05 -18.15 -22.21
N GLU A 29 19.25 -18.24 -21.64
CA GLU A 29 19.54 -18.18 -20.21
C GLU A 29 20.80 -17.34 -20.02
N TYR A 30 20.82 -16.43 -19.03
CA TYR A 30 21.92 -15.46 -18.84
C TYR A 30 22.57 -15.62 -17.46
N LEU A 31 23.63 -16.41 -17.33
CA LEU A 31 24.38 -16.54 -16.06
C LEU A 31 25.43 -15.44 -15.91
N TYR A 32 25.85 -15.14 -14.68
CA TYR A 32 26.91 -14.17 -14.36
C TYR A 32 27.89 -14.78 -13.36
N CYS A 33 29.19 -14.53 -13.56
CA CYS A 33 30.25 -15.08 -12.74
C CYS A 33 30.30 -14.42 -11.35
N GLU A 34 30.34 -15.21 -10.28
CA GLU A 34 30.45 -14.70 -8.91
C GLU A 34 31.93 -14.49 -8.51
N GLY A 35 32.87 -15.11 -9.23
CA GLY A 35 34.32 -14.95 -9.03
C GLY A 35 34.86 -13.54 -9.29
N PRO A 36 35.90 -13.11 -8.53
CA PRO A 36 36.26 -11.70 -8.34
C PRO A 36 36.66 -10.98 -9.64
N ALA A 37 37.45 -11.63 -10.50
CA ALA A 37 37.90 -11.10 -11.78
C ALA A 37 36.77 -10.81 -12.80
N CYS A 38 35.52 -11.12 -12.44
CA CYS A 38 34.33 -10.76 -13.21
C CYS A 38 33.26 -10.05 -12.37
N SER A 39 33.17 -10.32 -11.05
CA SER A 39 32.19 -9.70 -10.15
C SER A 39 32.58 -8.30 -9.65
N TYR A 40 33.85 -7.90 -9.81
CA TYR A 40 34.35 -6.53 -9.57
C TYR A 40 34.39 -5.67 -10.85
N ALA A 41 33.66 -6.04 -11.92
CA ALA A 41 33.52 -5.22 -13.13
C ALA A 41 32.23 -4.38 -13.11
N TRP A 42 32.30 -3.09 -13.48
CA TRP A 42 31.12 -2.19 -13.46
C TRP A 42 30.00 -2.67 -14.39
N MET A 43 30.39 -3.19 -15.56
CA MET A 43 29.55 -3.92 -16.49
C MET A 43 30.08 -5.35 -16.60
N GLN A 44 29.25 -6.32 -16.24
CA GLN A 44 29.59 -7.74 -16.35
C GLN A 44 28.82 -8.37 -17.53
N PRO A 45 29.49 -9.00 -18.51
CA PRO A 45 28.83 -9.76 -19.57
C PRO A 45 28.25 -11.08 -19.02
N PRO A 46 27.17 -11.61 -19.61
CA PRO A 46 26.65 -12.92 -19.25
C PRO A 46 27.56 -14.06 -19.76
N ILE A 47 27.70 -15.12 -18.98
CA ILE A 47 28.32 -16.39 -19.39
C ILE A 47 27.29 -17.20 -20.20
N PRO A 48 27.64 -17.76 -21.37
CA PRO A 48 26.81 -18.77 -22.02
C PRO A 48 26.80 -20.07 -21.21
N LEU A 49 25.66 -20.76 -21.13
CA LEU A 49 25.43 -21.88 -20.21
C LEU A 49 26.45 -23.03 -20.32
N ARG A 50 27.07 -23.22 -21.49
CA ARG A 50 28.06 -24.27 -21.77
C ARG A 50 29.48 -23.96 -21.24
N GLU A 51 29.74 -22.74 -20.77
CA GLU A 51 31.06 -22.27 -20.30
C GLU A 51 31.09 -21.92 -18.80
N GLY A 52 29.96 -22.13 -18.10
CA GLY A 52 29.80 -21.91 -16.67
C GLY A 52 29.91 -23.21 -15.87
N GLN A 53 30.72 -23.19 -14.82
CA GLN A 53 30.71 -24.20 -13.75
C GLN A 53 29.77 -23.75 -12.64
N SER A 54 28.97 -24.68 -12.10
CA SER A 54 28.05 -24.41 -10.98
C SER A 54 28.51 -25.10 -9.70
N VAL A 55 28.69 -24.32 -8.64
CA VAL A 55 29.19 -24.80 -7.34
C VAL A 55 28.10 -24.60 -6.29
N ARG A 56 27.71 -25.67 -5.61
CA ARG A 56 26.78 -25.60 -4.48
C ARG A 56 27.54 -25.15 -3.24
N GLN A 57 27.15 -24.01 -2.68
CA GLN A 57 27.74 -23.39 -1.50
C GLN A 57 26.73 -23.32 -0.36
N TYR A 58 27.20 -23.11 0.87
CA TYR A 58 26.34 -22.93 2.05
C TYR A 58 26.61 -21.61 2.74
N ARG A 59 25.65 -20.68 2.66
CA ARG A 59 25.69 -19.44 3.45
C ARG A 59 25.07 -19.70 4.82
N GLY A 60 25.88 -20.23 5.73
CA GLY A 60 25.41 -20.75 7.02
C GLY A 60 24.49 -21.95 6.80
N LYS A 61 23.18 -21.81 7.04
CA LYS A 61 22.19 -22.88 6.83
C LYS A 61 21.48 -22.84 5.47
N ILE A 62 21.74 -21.85 4.62
CA ILE A 62 21.04 -21.68 3.33
C ILE A 62 21.94 -22.16 2.18
N PRO A 63 21.52 -23.15 1.37
CA PRO A 63 22.25 -23.52 0.17
C PRO A 63 22.08 -22.48 -0.94
N HIS A 64 23.18 -22.14 -1.61
CA HIS A 64 23.23 -21.33 -2.83
C HIS A 64 23.87 -22.14 -3.97
N ILE A 65 23.62 -21.75 -5.21
CA ILE A 65 24.31 -22.28 -6.40
C ILE A 65 25.02 -21.10 -7.05
N ALA A 66 26.32 -20.99 -6.78
CA ALA A 66 27.19 -19.98 -7.37
C ALA A 66 27.64 -20.42 -8.75
N PHE A 67 27.71 -19.48 -9.69
CA PHE A 67 28.17 -19.73 -11.06
C PHE A 67 29.51 -19.05 -11.32
N TYR A 68 30.43 -19.79 -11.96
CA TYR A 68 31.77 -19.33 -12.28
C TYR A 68 32.08 -19.59 -13.75
N CYS A 69 32.70 -18.63 -14.45
CA CYS A 69 33.28 -18.92 -15.76
C CYS A 69 34.52 -19.81 -15.58
N ASN A 70 34.88 -20.61 -16.60
CA ASN A 70 36.02 -21.54 -16.53
C ASN A 70 37.32 -20.88 -16.02
N LYS A 71 37.60 -19.62 -16.36
CA LYS A 71 38.77 -18.88 -15.86
C LYS A 71 38.73 -18.61 -14.35
N CYS A 72 37.58 -18.19 -13.80
CA CYS A 72 37.45 -17.99 -12.36
C CYS A 72 37.39 -19.32 -11.60
N TYR A 73 36.72 -20.34 -12.16
CA TYR A 73 36.64 -21.65 -11.51
C TYR A 73 38.03 -22.32 -11.35
N ALA A 74 38.89 -22.21 -12.36
CA ALA A 74 40.25 -22.75 -12.31
C ALA A 74 41.24 -21.92 -11.47
N ALA A 75 40.88 -20.70 -11.07
CA ALA A 75 41.76 -19.75 -10.37
C ALA A 75 41.43 -19.55 -8.88
N LEU A 76 40.39 -20.21 -8.37
CA LEU A 76 39.91 -20.08 -6.99
C LEU A 76 40.03 -21.43 -6.26
N CYS A 77 40.45 -21.41 -5.00
CA CYS A 77 40.28 -22.55 -4.10
C CYS A 77 38.85 -22.58 -3.51
N SER A 78 38.42 -23.72 -2.96
CA SER A 78 37.07 -23.87 -2.39
C SER A 78 36.76 -22.83 -1.31
N GLU A 79 37.75 -22.46 -0.49
CA GLU A 79 37.59 -21.48 0.60
C GLU A 79 37.47 -20.03 0.08
N GLU A 80 38.10 -19.72 -1.06
CA GLU A 80 37.94 -18.44 -1.75
C GLU A 80 36.60 -18.36 -2.49
N MET A 81 36.13 -19.49 -3.04
CA MET A 81 34.79 -19.59 -3.61
C MET A 81 33.71 -19.28 -2.56
N GLU A 82 33.82 -19.79 -1.33
CA GLU A 82 32.89 -19.46 -0.23
C GLU A 82 32.93 -17.99 0.21
N LYS A 83 34.06 -17.29 -0.02
CA LYS A 83 34.24 -15.86 0.25
C LYS A 83 33.77 -14.95 -0.90
N CYS A 84 33.26 -15.51 -2.01
CA CYS A 84 32.81 -14.75 -3.18
C CYS A 84 31.47 -14.01 -2.94
N PRO A 85 31.21 -12.93 -3.70
CA PRO A 85 29.95 -12.18 -3.65
C PRO A 85 28.78 -12.97 -4.25
N ILE A 86 27.94 -13.54 -3.37
CA ILE A 86 26.72 -14.27 -3.75
C ILE A 86 25.72 -13.35 -4.48
N TYR A 87 25.45 -13.67 -5.76
CA TYR A 87 24.46 -12.96 -6.58
C TYR A 87 23.16 -13.76 -6.75
N LEU A 88 22.19 -13.45 -5.90
CA LEU A 88 20.80 -13.97 -5.96
C LEU A 88 20.04 -13.65 -7.26
N ASP A 89 20.60 -12.88 -8.19
CA ASP A 89 19.96 -12.61 -9.47
C ASP A 89 20.17 -13.73 -10.50
N ASN A 90 21.21 -14.57 -10.34
CA ASN A 90 21.48 -15.68 -11.26
C ASN A 90 20.27 -16.62 -11.44
N THR A 91 19.54 -16.94 -10.37
CA THR A 91 18.30 -17.75 -10.41
C THR A 91 17.13 -17.04 -11.11
N ILE A 92 17.09 -15.71 -11.08
CA ILE A 92 16.10 -14.87 -11.78
C ILE A 92 16.47 -14.73 -13.27
N ASN A 93 17.76 -14.81 -13.61
CA ASN A 93 18.28 -14.60 -14.95
C ASN A 93 18.11 -15.81 -15.88
N VAL A 94 17.94 -17.03 -15.34
CA VAL A 94 17.75 -18.27 -16.12
C VAL A 94 16.59 -18.17 -17.11
N ALA A 95 15.54 -17.39 -16.80
CA ALA A 95 14.38 -17.17 -17.69
C ALA A 95 14.22 -15.70 -18.14
N GLY A 96 15.28 -14.88 -18.05
CA GLY A 96 15.17 -13.42 -17.95
C GLY A 96 15.65 -12.59 -19.15
N LEU A 97 15.85 -11.29 -18.89
CA LEU A 97 16.62 -10.37 -19.72
C LEU A 97 17.99 -10.10 -19.06
N PRO A 98 19.03 -9.71 -19.83
CA PRO A 98 20.29 -9.25 -19.27
C PRO A 98 20.14 -8.10 -18.28
N ARG A 99 21.07 -7.97 -17.32
CA ARG A 99 21.05 -6.97 -16.24
C ARG A 99 20.75 -5.55 -16.75
N LEU A 100 21.44 -5.09 -17.80
CA LEU A 100 21.23 -3.77 -18.40
C LEU A 100 19.87 -3.64 -19.10
N ARG A 101 19.45 -4.63 -19.92
CA ARG A 101 18.14 -4.59 -20.60
C ARG A 101 16.95 -4.55 -19.64
N ARG A 102 17.09 -5.07 -18.41
CA ARG A 102 16.07 -4.88 -17.34
C ARG A 102 15.99 -3.43 -16.88
N LEU A 103 17.13 -2.77 -16.67
CA LEU A 103 17.20 -1.36 -16.25
C LEU A 103 16.76 -0.40 -17.39
N GLU A 104 17.08 -0.73 -18.64
CA GLU A 104 16.54 -0.06 -19.83
C GLU A 104 15.01 -0.16 -19.89
N SER A 105 14.47 -1.38 -19.73
CA SER A 105 13.03 -1.63 -19.72
C SER A 105 12.35 -0.87 -18.57
N TYR A 106 12.91 -0.91 -17.36
CA TYR A 106 12.41 -0.12 -16.22
C TYR A 106 12.41 1.39 -16.51
N ALA A 107 13.51 1.93 -17.03
CA ALA A 107 13.61 3.36 -17.36
C ALA A 107 12.62 3.76 -18.48
N CYS A 108 12.41 2.88 -19.48
CA CYS A 108 11.41 3.06 -20.53
C CYS A 108 9.99 3.04 -19.94
N LEU A 109 9.67 2.12 -19.03
CA LEU A 109 8.38 2.07 -18.34
C LEU A 109 8.13 3.32 -17.49
N VAL A 110 9.12 3.80 -16.73
CA VAL A 110 9.01 5.06 -15.95
C VAL A 110 8.71 6.24 -16.88
N ASN A 111 9.35 6.30 -18.05
CA ASN A 111 9.05 7.33 -19.04
C ASN A 111 7.65 7.16 -19.65
N ASN A 112 7.27 5.95 -20.03
CA ASN A 112 5.94 5.64 -20.58
C ASN A 112 4.82 5.99 -19.59
N CYS A 113 5.00 5.72 -18.30
CA CYS A 113 4.09 6.19 -17.25
C CYS A 113 4.01 7.72 -17.21
N LYS A 114 5.14 8.44 -17.14
CA LYS A 114 5.16 9.91 -17.16
C LYS A 114 4.49 10.52 -18.41
N THR A 115 4.60 9.88 -19.57
CA THR A 115 4.04 10.38 -20.83
C THR A 115 2.56 10.01 -21.04
N TYR A 116 2.17 8.78 -20.69
CA TYR A 116 0.89 8.17 -21.10
C TYR A 116 -0.07 7.80 -19.95
N PHE A 117 0.30 7.92 -18.68
CA PHE A 117 -0.59 7.54 -17.55
C PHE A 117 -1.97 8.21 -17.64
N ALA A 118 -2.03 9.54 -17.82
CA ALA A 118 -3.30 10.25 -17.97
C ALA A 118 -4.12 9.79 -19.20
N ALA A 119 -3.45 9.46 -20.31
CA ALA A 119 -4.12 8.93 -21.51
C ALA A 119 -4.67 7.51 -21.28
N ALA A 120 -3.95 6.67 -20.53
CA ALA A 120 -4.40 5.34 -20.15
C ALA A 120 -5.60 5.40 -19.19
N THR A 121 -5.56 6.28 -18.18
CA THR A 121 -6.67 6.54 -17.26
C THR A 121 -7.91 7.01 -18.02
N PHE A 122 -7.75 7.94 -18.98
CA PHE A 122 -8.85 8.42 -19.84
C PHE A 122 -9.44 7.28 -20.70
N ILE A 123 -8.59 6.45 -21.32
CA ILE A 123 -9.01 5.28 -22.12
C ILE A 123 -9.81 4.28 -21.29
N VAL A 124 -9.42 4.04 -20.03
CA VAL A 124 -10.11 3.10 -19.14
C VAL A 124 -11.43 3.69 -18.64
N ILE A 125 -11.41 4.87 -18.00
CA ILE A 125 -12.62 5.44 -17.36
C ILE A 125 -13.71 5.74 -18.39
N LEU A 126 -13.35 6.25 -19.58
CA LEU A 126 -14.29 6.64 -20.63
C LEU A 126 -14.33 5.63 -21.79
N LEU A 127 -14.03 4.35 -21.52
CA LEU A 127 -13.92 3.30 -22.54
C LEU A 127 -15.08 3.26 -23.56
N PRO A 128 -16.37 3.36 -23.17
CA PRO A 128 -17.47 3.36 -24.15
C PRO A 128 -17.39 4.54 -25.12
N LEU A 129 -17.13 5.75 -24.62
CA LEU A 129 -17.02 6.96 -25.43
C LEU A 129 -15.78 6.93 -26.33
N VAL A 130 -14.65 6.49 -25.80
CA VAL A 130 -13.39 6.36 -26.56
C VAL A 130 -13.53 5.34 -27.69
N ALA A 131 -14.19 4.19 -27.42
CA ALA A 131 -14.46 3.18 -28.44
C ALA A 131 -15.37 3.72 -29.57
N LEU A 132 -16.47 4.40 -29.22
CA LEU A 132 -17.40 4.99 -30.17
C LEU A 132 -16.73 6.10 -31.02
N LEU A 133 -16.01 7.04 -30.38
CA LEU A 133 -15.30 8.11 -31.07
C LEU A 133 -14.23 7.56 -32.03
N HIS A 134 -13.50 6.51 -31.63
CA HIS A 134 -12.46 5.90 -32.47
C HIS A 134 -13.01 4.99 -33.58
N ALA A 135 -14.24 4.47 -33.43
CA ALA A 135 -14.97 3.77 -34.48
C ALA A 135 -15.53 4.75 -35.54
N SER A 136 -16.01 5.92 -35.11
CA SER A 136 -16.50 6.96 -36.02
C SER A 136 -15.39 7.55 -36.91
N SER A 137 -15.73 7.92 -38.14
CA SER A 137 -14.78 8.49 -39.12
C SER A 137 -14.27 9.88 -38.72
N GLY A 138 -15.09 10.70 -38.07
CA GLY A 138 -14.72 12.03 -37.58
C GLY A 138 -14.11 12.06 -36.18
N GLY A 139 -14.59 11.22 -35.25
CA GLY A 139 -14.28 11.33 -33.82
C GLY A 139 -12.81 11.08 -33.45
N ARG A 140 -12.03 10.42 -34.31
CA ARG A 140 -10.57 10.32 -34.15
C ARG A 140 -9.86 11.68 -34.14
N ARG A 141 -10.45 12.73 -34.71
CA ARG A 141 -9.91 14.11 -34.65
C ARG A 141 -10.22 14.84 -33.33
N LEU A 142 -11.17 14.32 -32.54
CA LEU A 142 -11.58 14.89 -31.25
C LEU A 142 -10.82 14.27 -30.06
N LEU A 143 -10.16 13.12 -30.26
CA LEU A 143 -9.37 12.45 -29.23
C LEU A 143 -7.94 13.05 -29.15
N PRO A 144 -7.36 13.23 -27.95
CA PRO A 144 -5.99 13.71 -27.80
C PRO A 144 -4.98 12.78 -28.51
N LYS A 145 -3.93 13.34 -29.14
CA LYS A 145 -2.94 12.56 -29.91
C LYS A 145 -2.38 11.35 -29.14
N ARG A 146 -2.02 11.54 -27.87
CA ARG A 146 -1.51 10.47 -26.98
C ARG A 146 -2.53 9.37 -26.68
N VAL A 147 -3.82 9.67 -26.71
CA VAL A 147 -4.90 8.68 -26.58
C VAL A 147 -4.97 7.82 -27.85
N CYS A 148 -4.88 8.41 -29.04
CA CYS A 148 -4.81 7.67 -30.31
C CYS A 148 -3.53 6.83 -30.45
N GLU A 149 -2.37 7.38 -30.07
CA GLU A 149 -1.07 6.68 -30.05
C GLU A 149 -1.10 5.48 -29.10
N LEU A 150 -1.61 5.66 -27.87
CA LEU A 150 -1.77 4.56 -26.92
C LEU A 150 -2.83 3.54 -27.41
N TRP A 151 -3.93 4.02 -28.00
CA TRP A 151 -5.01 3.16 -28.47
C TRP A 151 -4.63 2.29 -29.67
N SER A 152 -3.63 2.62 -30.49
CA SER A 152 -3.17 1.70 -31.55
C SER A 152 -2.40 0.50 -31.00
N VAL A 153 -1.77 0.62 -29.82
CA VAL A 153 -0.86 -0.41 -29.25
C VAL A 153 -1.48 -1.17 -28.06
N VAL A 154 -2.37 -0.55 -27.28
CA VAL A 154 -2.90 -1.13 -26.04
C VAL A 154 -3.90 -2.28 -26.27
N SER A 155 -3.68 -3.39 -25.56
CA SER A 155 -4.45 -4.65 -25.66
C SER A 155 -5.91 -4.49 -25.22
N LYS A 156 -6.86 -4.58 -26.18
CA LYS A 156 -8.30 -4.34 -25.93
C LYS A 156 -8.92 -5.26 -24.87
N PRO A 157 -8.65 -6.58 -24.83
CA PRO A 157 -9.19 -7.43 -23.77
C PRO A 157 -8.73 -7.00 -22.37
N ARG A 158 -7.50 -6.49 -22.22
CA ARG A 158 -7.02 -5.96 -20.95
C ARG A 158 -7.71 -4.65 -20.57
N VAL A 159 -7.88 -3.72 -21.51
CA VAL A 159 -8.61 -2.45 -21.25
C VAL A 159 -10.05 -2.73 -20.81
N VAL A 160 -10.75 -3.65 -21.49
CA VAL A 160 -12.10 -4.07 -21.13
C VAL A 160 -12.12 -4.73 -19.74
N ALA A 161 -11.22 -5.67 -19.47
CA ALA A 161 -11.14 -6.32 -18.15
C ALA A 161 -10.86 -5.32 -17.02
N THR A 162 -9.96 -4.35 -17.23
CA THR A 162 -9.66 -3.29 -16.25
C THR A 162 -10.84 -2.33 -16.06
N PHE A 163 -11.53 -1.92 -17.12
CA PHE A 163 -12.75 -1.11 -17.02
C PHE A 163 -13.85 -1.83 -16.25
N THR A 164 -14.14 -3.09 -16.60
CA THR A 164 -15.15 -3.90 -15.90
C THR A 164 -14.77 -4.14 -14.44
N PHE A 165 -13.50 -4.43 -14.14
CA PHE A 165 -13.03 -4.60 -12.76
C PHE A 165 -13.22 -3.33 -11.92
N LEU A 166 -12.75 -2.17 -12.41
CA LEU A 166 -12.90 -0.91 -11.67
C LEU A 166 -14.38 -0.50 -11.56
N GLY A 167 -15.14 -0.63 -12.65
CA GLY A 167 -16.57 -0.33 -12.68
C GLY A 167 -17.38 -1.17 -11.68
N LEU A 168 -17.15 -2.48 -11.61
CA LEU A 168 -17.82 -3.35 -10.63
C LEU A 168 -17.41 -3.04 -9.19
N ASN A 169 -16.16 -2.64 -8.94
CA ASN A 169 -15.72 -2.21 -7.61
C ASN A 169 -16.43 -0.91 -7.17
N TYR A 170 -16.41 0.14 -8.01
CA TYR A 170 -17.11 1.39 -7.69
C TYR A 170 -18.63 1.23 -7.61
N LEU A 171 -19.24 0.35 -8.43
CA LEU A 171 -20.66 0.02 -8.35
C LEU A 171 -21.01 -0.71 -7.04
N GLY A 172 -20.21 -1.70 -6.63
CA GLY A 172 -20.37 -2.36 -5.34
C GLY A 172 -20.21 -1.40 -4.16
N ILE A 173 -19.25 -0.47 -4.23
CA ILE A 173 -19.06 0.59 -3.22
C ILE A 173 -20.26 1.54 -3.17
N ALA A 174 -20.95 1.79 -4.29
CA ALA A 174 -22.20 2.56 -4.31
C ALA A 174 -23.41 1.76 -3.78
N MET A 175 -23.44 0.43 -3.92
CA MET A 175 -24.61 -0.39 -3.56
C MET A 175 -24.56 -1.01 -2.16
N CYS A 176 -23.37 -1.28 -1.61
CA CYS A 176 -23.19 -2.07 -0.39
C CYS A 176 -22.96 -1.27 0.90
N PHE A 177 -22.78 0.04 0.85
CA PHE A 177 -22.53 0.86 2.05
C PHE A 177 -23.68 1.81 2.38
N PRO A 178 -24.20 1.84 3.64
CA PRO A 178 -25.36 2.65 4.01
C PRO A 178 -25.09 4.16 4.09
N PHE A 179 -23.84 4.61 4.27
CA PHE A 179 -23.49 6.04 4.38
C PHE A 179 -22.69 6.52 3.17
N ALA A 180 -22.99 7.72 2.67
CA ALA A 180 -22.23 8.34 1.57
C ALA A 180 -20.75 8.51 1.92
N SER A 181 -20.45 8.78 3.21
CA SER A 181 -19.09 8.89 3.75
C SER A 181 -18.29 7.59 3.64
N GLN A 182 -18.91 6.42 3.81
CA GLN A 182 -18.28 5.11 3.61
C GLN A 182 -17.98 4.86 2.13
N SER A 183 -18.92 5.17 1.23
CA SER A 183 -18.70 5.04 -0.21
C SER A 183 -17.59 5.96 -0.72
N VAL A 184 -17.49 7.19 -0.19
CA VAL A 184 -16.38 8.11 -0.48
C VAL A 184 -15.06 7.58 0.08
N TYR A 185 -15.03 7.09 1.32
CA TYR A 185 -13.83 6.50 1.93
C TYR A 185 -13.28 5.33 1.09
N TRP A 186 -14.11 4.33 0.78
CA TRP A 186 -13.69 3.20 -0.04
C TRP A 186 -13.34 3.62 -1.47
N GLY A 187 -14.08 4.58 -2.05
CA GLY A 187 -13.77 5.12 -3.38
C GLY A 187 -12.41 5.84 -3.47
N LEU A 188 -11.97 6.49 -2.39
CA LEU A 188 -10.62 7.07 -2.25
C LEU A 188 -9.55 5.99 -2.06
N MET A 189 -9.84 4.92 -1.30
CA MET A 189 -8.93 3.79 -1.13
C MET A 189 -8.72 3.03 -2.45
N GLU A 190 -9.75 2.90 -3.28
CA GLU A 190 -9.65 2.33 -4.64
C GLU A 190 -8.75 3.15 -5.60
N LEU A 191 -8.38 4.39 -5.28
CA LEU A 191 -7.45 5.18 -6.10
C LEU A 191 -6.08 4.48 -6.26
N TYR A 192 -5.66 3.69 -5.25
CA TYR A 192 -4.49 2.81 -5.37
C TYR A 192 -4.72 1.70 -6.41
N ASN A 193 -5.90 1.08 -6.46
CA ASN A 193 -6.23 0.10 -7.52
C ASN A 193 -6.25 0.74 -8.91
N VAL A 194 -6.76 1.97 -9.06
CA VAL A 194 -6.70 2.71 -10.33
C VAL A 194 -5.23 2.90 -10.75
N LEU A 195 -4.38 3.38 -9.84
CA LEU A 195 -2.93 3.51 -10.09
C LEU A 195 -2.29 2.17 -10.50
N PHE A 196 -2.52 1.09 -9.73
CA PHE A 196 -1.92 -0.22 -10.00
C PHE A 196 -2.40 -0.80 -11.33
N ALA A 197 -3.69 -0.70 -11.64
CA ALA A 197 -4.26 -1.26 -12.87
C ALA A 197 -3.77 -0.49 -14.12
N ILE A 198 -3.66 0.85 -14.05
CA ILE A 198 -3.11 1.65 -15.15
C ILE A 198 -1.61 1.42 -15.35
N VAL A 199 -0.83 1.29 -14.25
CA VAL A 199 0.60 0.91 -14.34
C VAL A 199 0.74 -0.50 -14.93
N ASN A 200 -0.11 -1.46 -14.54
CA ASN A 200 -0.09 -2.81 -15.09
C ASN A 200 -0.46 -2.84 -16.59
N LEU A 201 -1.43 -2.01 -17.01
CA LEU A 201 -1.82 -1.87 -18.42
C LEU A 201 -0.66 -1.33 -19.28
N LEU A 202 0.05 -0.31 -18.80
CA LEU A 202 1.25 0.23 -19.46
C LEU A 202 2.41 -0.77 -19.45
N ASN A 203 2.61 -1.50 -18.33
CA ASN A 203 3.59 -2.58 -18.18
C ASN A 203 3.35 -3.79 -19.11
N HIS A 204 2.19 -3.88 -19.77
CA HIS A 204 1.94 -4.88 -20.82
C HIS A 204 1.63 -4.27 -22.19
N THR A 205 2.03 -3.02 -22.43
CA THR A 205 1.92 -2.37 -23.75
C THR A 205 3.31 -2.10 -24.31
N PRO A 206 3.68 -2.61 -25.51
CA PRO A 206 5.02 -2.48 -26.10
C PRO A 206 5.28 -1.07 -26.69
N LEU A 207 5.18 -0.03 -25.87
CA LEU A 207 5.51 1.35 -26.23
C LEU A 207 7.02 1.57 -26.20
N ASN A 208 7.55 2.33 -27.15
CA ASN A 208 8.94 2.82 -27.15
C ASN A 208 9.99 1.70 -26.95
N GLY A 209 9.75 0.51 -27.52
CA GLY A 209 10.64 -0.65 -27.40
C GLY A 209 10.63 -1.34 -26.03
N TYR A 210 9.66 -1.05 -25.16
CA TYR A 210 9.54 -1.69 -23.86
C TYR A 210 9.37 -3.22 -23.97
N VAL A 211 10.19 -3.98 -23.24
CA VAL A 211 10.17 -5.45 -23.21
C VAL A 211 9.78 -5.94 -21.82
N ASN A 212 8.58 -6.49 -21.70
CA ASN A 212 8.12 -7.15 -20.49
C ASN A 212 8.84 -8.52 -20.32
N VAL A 213 9.51 -8.73 -19.18
CA VAL A 213 10.25 -9.97 -18.87
C VAL A 213 9.31 -11.17 -18.67
N VAL A 214 8.16 -10.98 -18.01
CA VAL A 214 7.13 -12.01 -17.81
C VAL A 214 6.53 -12.47 -19.15
N ASP A 215 6.46 -11.61 -20.16
CA ASP A 215 6.05 -12.00 -21.52
C ASP A 215 7.15 -12.74 -22.29
N LYS A 216 8.44 -12.53 -22.00
CA LYS A 216 9.52 -13.44 -22.46
C LYS A 216 9.47 -14.80 -21.76
N MET A 217 9.17 -14.85 -20.46
CA MET A 217 9.07 -16.11 -19.71
C MET A 217 8.05 -17.12 -20.29
N ARG A 218 7.11 -16.68 -21.16
CA ARG A 218 6.23 -17.59 -21.92
C ARG A 218 6.99 -18.62 -22.78
N GLN A 219 8.23 -18.32 -23.14
CA GLN A 219 9.07 -19.20 -23.98
C GLN A 219 9.57 -20.44 -23.22
N VAL A 220 9.52 -20.42 -21.87
CA VAL A 220 9.78 -21.59 -21.02
C VAL A 220 8.65 -22.61 -21.21
N ARG A 221 8.97 -23.80 -21.73
CA ARG A 221 7.99 -24.86 -22.07
C ARG A 221 7.53 -25.72 -20.89
N HIS A 222 7.90 -25.39 -19.66
CA HIS A 222 7.59 -26.22 -18.48
C HIS A 222 6.11 -26.01 -18.04
N PRO A 223 5.26 -27.05 -18.00
CA PRO A 223 3.81 -26.89 -17.89
C PRO A 223 3.36 -26.28 -16.55
N VAL A 224 3.95 -26.73 -15.43
CA VAL A 224 3.67 -26.17 -14.09
C VAL A 224 4.00 -24.68 -14.02
N PHE A 225 5.09 -24.27 -14.68
CA PHE A 225 5.51 -22.88 -14.73
C PHE A 225 4.57 -22.03 -15.60
N GLN A 226 4.13 -22.55 -16.75
CA GLN A 226 3.12 -21.87 -17.57
C GLN A 226 1.78 -21.72 -16.83
N MET A 227 1.34 -22.72 -16.06
CA MET A 227 0.15 -22.63 -15.21
C MET A 227 0.30 -21.53 -14.15
N MET A 228 1.43 -21.51 -13.43
CA MET A 228 1.72 -20.46 -12.43
C MET A 228 1.74 -19.06 -13.05
N MET A 229 2.37 -18.90 -14.22
CA MET A 229 2.46 -17.61 -14.93
C MET A 229 1.14 -17.20 -15.62
N LEU A 230 0.21 -18.12 -15.84
CA LEU A 230 -1.16 -17.84 -16.29
C LEU A 230 -2.04 -17.42 -15.12
N PHE A 231 -1.98 -18.13 -13.99
CA PHE A 231 -2.66 -17.76 -12.75
C PHE A 231 -2.21 -16.37 -12.26
N PHE A 232 -0.90 -16.10 -12.22
CA PHE A 232 -0.36 -14.78 -11.88
C PHE A 232 -0.96 -13.67 -12.76
N ARG A 233 -0.99 -13.85 -14.09
CA ARG A 233 -1.60 -12.88 -15.02
C ARG A 233 -3.11 -12.71 -14.82
N ALA A 234 -3.85 -13.78 -14.50
CA ALA A 234 -5.27 -13.66 -14.19
C ALA A 234 -5.48 -12.81 -12.92
N CYS A 235 -4.66 -13.05 -11.89
CA CYS A 235 -4.66 -12.26 -10.66
C CYS A 235 -4.31 -10.79 -10.90
N THR A 236 -3.24 -10.47 -11.65
CA THR A 236 -2.86 -9.08 -11.92
C THR A 236 -3.84 -8.33 -12.84
N ALA A 237 -4.61 -9.06 -13.66
CA ALA A 237 -5.59 -8.47 -14.58
C ALA A 237 -6.97 -8.20 -13.96
N GLY A 238 -7.39 -8.96 -12.94
CA GLY A 238 -8.79 -8.88 -12.45
C GLY A 238 -9.10 -9.34 -11.03
N LEU A 239 -8.11 -9.67 -10.18
CA LEU A 239 -8.35 -9.97 -8.76
C LEU A 239 -7.60 -9.02 -7.83
N ALA A 240 -6.30 -8.84 -8.08
CA ALA A 240 -5.39 -8.04 -7.28
C ALA A 240 -4.38 -7.29 -8.18
N PRO A 241 -4.77 -6.13 -8.78
CA PRO A 241 -3.90 -5.34 -9.65
C PRO A 241 -2.57 -4.91 -9.00
N CYS A 242 -2.54 -4.79 -7.66
CA CYS A 242 -1.34 -4.56 -6.85
C CYS A 242 -0.23 -5.62 -7.07
N MET A 243 -0.57 -6.86 -7.44
CA MET A 243 0.45 -7.86 -7.80
C MET A 243 1.22 -7.48 -9.08
N GLY A 244 0.63 -6.67 -9.96
CA GLY A 244 1.28 -6.19 -11.19
C GLY A 244 2.47 -5.25 -10.95
N ILE A 245 2.54 -4.59 -9.79
CA ILE A 245 3.68 -3.72 -9.44
C ILE A 245 4.94 -4.52 -9.08
N VAL A 246 4.79 -5.82 -8.78
CA VAL A 246 5.93 -6.70 -8.50
C VAL A 246 6.79 -6.94 -9.75
N GLU A 247 6.22 -6.86 -10.96
CA GLU A 247 6.98 -6.95 -12.21
C GLU A 247 8.03 -5.81 -12.36
N PRO A 248 7.67 -4.50 -12.32
CA PRO A 248 8.65 -3.42 -12.37
C PRO A 248 9.55 -3.35 -11.14
N LEU A 249 9.09 -3.81 -9.96
CA LEU A 249 9.95 -3.97 -8.79
C LEU A 249 11.07 -4.99 -9.08
N ALA A 250 10.73 -6.14 -9.67
CA ALA A 250 11.71 -7.16 -10.04
C ALA A 250 12.72 -6.64 -11.08
N LEU A 251 12.33 -5.79 -12.03
CA LEU A 251 13.26 -5.20 -13.00
C LEU A 251 14.41 -4.42 -12.35
N ILE A 252 14.13 -3.66 -11.28
CA ILE A 252 15.13 -2.80 -10.62
C ILE A 252 15.80 -3.45 -9.40
N LEU A 253 15.10 -4.31 -8.65
CA LEU A 253 15.69 -5.01 -7.50
C LEU A 253 16.61 -6.17 -7.90
N SER A 254 16.39 -6.84 -9.03
CA SER A 254 17.22 -7.96 -9.48
C SER A 254 18.60 -7.55 -10.03
N ALA A 255 18.79 -6.31 -10.49
CA ALA A 255 20.14 -5.84 -10.83
C ALA A 255 20.98 -5.65 -9.56
N PRO A 256 22.29 -5.96 -9.56
CA PRO A 256 23.19 -5.57 -8.47
C PRO A 256 23.42 -4.05 -8.44
N MET A 257 23.92 -3.52 -7.32
CA MET A 257 24.08 -2.08 -7.11
C MET A 257 25.11 -1.43 -8.05
N HIS A 258 26.24 -2.08 -8.33
CA HIS A 258 27.27 -1.54 -9.23
C HIS A 258 26.73 -1.36 -10.66
N SER A 259 26.00 -2.34 -11.21
CA SER A 259 25.38 -2.20 -12.54
C SER A 259 24.30 -1.12 -12.59
N LEU A 260 23.59 -0.88 -11.48
CA LEU A 260 22.62 0.21 -11.38
C LEU A 260 23.30 1.59 -11.40
N VAL A 261 24.43 1.75 -10.68
CA VAL A 261 25.24 2.98 -10.70
C VAL A 261 25.85 3.20 -12.08
N TYR A 262 26.44 2.16 -12.69
CA TYR A 262 26.99 2.24 -14.05
C TYR A 262 25.93 2.66 -15.09
N PHE A 263 24.76 2.02 -15.08
CA PHE A 263 23.66 2.35 -16.00
C PHE A 263 23.08 3.75 -15.79
N ALA A 264 22.96 4.20 -14.55
CA ALA A 264 22.44 5.53 -14.24
C ALA A 264 23.47 6.64 -14.53
N GLY A 265 24.76 6.36 -14.30
CA GLY A 265 25.87 7.23 -14.67
C GLY A 265 25.99 7.40 -16.18
N SER A 266 26.00 6.31 -16.95
CA SER A 266 26.13 6.40 -18.42
C SER A 266 24.97 7.14 -19.07
N LYS A 267 23.74 7.01 -18.56
CA LYS A 267 22.59 7.84 -18.96
C LYS A 267 22.70 9.32 -18.59
N ALA A 268 23.61 9.69 -17.70
CA ALA A 268 23.96 11.07 -17.37
C ALA A 268 25.28 11.54 -18.03
N GLY A 269 25.85 10.75 -18.95
CA GLY A 269 27.13 11.04 -19.61
C GLY A 269 28.37 10.77 -18.75
N ILE A 270 28.23 10.05 -17.63
CA ILE A 270 29.32 9.71 -16.71
C ILE A 270 29.80 8.29 -17.00
N ASP A 271 31.01 8.15 -17.52
CA ASP A 271 31.65 6.83 -17.66
C ASP A 271 32.30 6.42 -16.33
N VAL A 272 31.55 5.64 -15.55
CA VAL A 272 31.97 5.14 -14.24
C VAL A 272 33.19 4.20 -14.33
N GLY A 273 33.43 3.57 -15.49
CA GLY A 273 34.55 2.65 -15.70
C GLY A 273 35.91 3.32 -15.92
N ASN A 274 35.94 4.65 -16.08
CA ASN A 274 37.16 5.45 -16.29
C ASN A 274 37.45 6.42 -15.12
N LEU A 275 36.76 6.29 -13.98
CA LEU A 275 36.93 7.17 -12.82
C LEU A 275 38.07 6.69 -11.92
N ARG A 276 39.17 7.46 -11.85
CA ARG A 276 40.25 7.25 -10.87
C ARG A 276 39.81 7.64 -9.47
N ILE A 277 39.93 6.73 -8.51
CA ILE A 277 39.59 6.94 -7.09
C ILE A 277 40.78 6.59 -6.16
N SER A 278 41.79 5.90 -6.67
CA SER A 278 43.09 5.65 -6.03
C SER A 278 44.12 5.28 -7.10
N ASP A 279 45.37 5.03 -6.70
CA ASP A 279 46.45 4.45 -7.51
C ASP A 279 46.18 2.98 -7.97
N GLY A 280 45.04 2.41 -7.61
CA GLY A 280 44.63 1.06 -8.01
C GLY A 280 44.12 0.97 -9.45
N ASP A 281 43.79 -0.26 -9.86
CA ASP A 281 43.36 -0.56 -11.23
C ASP A 281 42.04 0.15 -11.60
N ILE A 282 42.12 1.04 -12.59
CA ILE A 282 41.17 2.15 -12.83
C ILE A 282 39.75 1.65 -13.15
N SER A 283 39.64 0.44 -13.69
CA SER A 283 38.39 -0.14 -14.20
C SER A 283 37.56 -0.92 -13.18
N LEU A 284 38.08 -1.13 -11.95
CA LEU A 284 37.44 -1.99 -10.96
C LEU A 284 36.35 -1.29 -10.15
N VAL A 285 35.32 -2.06 -9.79
CA VAL A 285 34.28 -1.68 -8.85
C VAL A 285 34.88 -1.62 -7.44
N PRO A 286 34.70 -0.53 -6.68
CA PRO A 286 35.03 -0.47 -5.26
C PRO A 286 34.47 -1.66 -4.49
N GLY A 287 35.30 -2.34 -3.71
CA GLY A 287 34.88 -3.49 -2.90
C GLY A 287 33.71 -3.18 -1.95
N ALA A 288 33.51 -1.90 -1.58
CA ALA A 288 32.33 -1.44 -0.86
C ALA A 288 30.99 -1.78 -1.57
N PHE A 289 30.94 -1.92 -2.90
CA PHE A 289 29.73 -2.36 -3.61
C PHE A 289 29.56 -3.88 -3.67
N VAL A 290 30.62 -4.67 -3.53
CA VAL A 290 30.67 -6.10 -3.91
C VAL A 290 31.12 -7.01 -2.75
N GLY A 291 32.22 -6.68 -2.09
CA GLY A 291 32.90 -7.50 -1.10
C GLY A 291 32.12 -7.73 0.20
N TYR A 292 32.49 -8.82 0.90
CA TYR A 292 31.77 -9.34 2.05
C TYR A 292 31.66 -8.35 3.23
N ALA A 293 32.72 -7.62 3.56
CA ALA A 293 32.74 -6.61 4.64
C ALA A 293 31.63 -5.55 4.49
N SER A 294 31.28 -5.18 3.26
CA SER A 294 30.18 -4.23 3.00
C SER A 294 28.81 -4.75 3.46
N LEU A 295 28.62 -6.07 3.51
CA LEU A 295 27.37 -6.71 3.94
C LEU A 295 27.28 -6.77 5.47
N GLU A 296 28.41 -6.91 6.16
CA GLU A 296 28.46 -6.87 7.62
C GLU A 296 28.25 -5.46 8.15
N ARG A 297 28.90 -4.45 7.56
CA ARG A 297 28.64 -3.03 7.93
C ARG A 297 27.18 -2.63 7.71
N ILE A 298 26.53 -3.12 6.64
CA ILE A 298 25.07 -2.95 6.43
C ILE A 298 24.24 -3.73 7.47
N ARG A 299 24.72 -4.88 7.97
CA ARG A 299 24.05 -5.63 9.03
C ARG A 299 24.14 -4.92 10.38
N GLU A 300 25.26 -4.26 10.67
CA GLU A 300 25.48 -3.46 11.88
C GLU A 300 24.63 -2.19 11.86
N VAL A 301 24.88 -1.30 10.89
CA VAL A 301 24.22 0.03 10.79
C VAL A 301 22.70 -0.09 10.70
N VAL A 302 22.19 -1.10 9.99
CA VAL A 302 20.78 -1.22 9.64
C VAL A 302 20.06 -2.35 10.39
N GLY A 303 20.76 -3.24 11.10
CA GLY A 303 20.20 -4.49 11.64
C GLY A 303 19.02 -4.30 12.61
N TRP A 304 19.27 -3.66 13.76
CA TRP A 304 18.23 -3.35 14.75
C TRP A 304 17.15 -2.42 14.17
N ARG A 305 17.55 -1.46 13.33
CA ARG A 305 16.65 -0.51 12.67
C ARG A 305 15.67 -1.22 11.71
N ARG A 306 16.09 -2.29 11.01
CA ARG A 306 15.20 -3.16 10.22
C ARG A 306 14.19 -3.91 11.09
N PHE A 307 14.61 -4.42 12.24
CA PHE A 307 13.70 -5.10 13.17
C PHE A 307 12.62 -4.14 13.67
N LEU A 308 13.00 -2.92 14.10
CA LEU A 308 12.03 -1.90 14.53
C LEU A 308 11.07 -1.48 13.41
N MET A 309 11.56 -1.26 12.18
CA MET A 309 10.69 -0.98 11.03
C MET A 309 9.73 -2.13 10.73
N ALA A 310 10.21 -3.38 10.73
CA ALA A 310 9.37 -4.56 10.49
C ALA A 310 8.28 -4.72 11.58
N LEU A 311 8.64 -4.51 12.85
CA LEU A 311 7.70 -4.52 13.97
C LEU A 311 6.65 -3.41 13.81
N GLY A 312 7.08 -2.18 13.49
CA GLY A 312 6.17 -1.05 13.26
C GLY A 312 5.18 -1.29 12.11
N ILE A 313 5.62 -1.92 11.03
CA ILE A 313 4.75 -2.35 9.92
C ILE A 313 3.74 -3.40 10.40
N VAL A 314 4.18 -4.45 11.11
CA VAL A 314 3.28 -5.52 11.62
C VAL A 314 2.24 -4.97 12.62
N CYS A 315 2.65 -4.07 13.52
CA CYS A 315 1.73 -3.39 14.44
C CYS A 315 0.74 -2.49 13.69
N SER A 316 1.22 -1.67 12.76
CA SER A 316 0.37 -0.78 11.95
C SER A 316 -0.61 -1.55 11.07
N MET A 317 -0.18 -2.66 10.45
CA MET A 317 -1.05 -3.50 9.62
C MET A 317 -2.09 -4.26 10.47
N THR A 318 -1.70 -4.82 11.61
CA THR A 318 -2.64 -5.44 12.56
C THR A 318 -3.69 -4.43 13.02
N LEU A 319 -3.28 -3.23 13.41
CA LEU A 319 -4.19 -2.15 13.83
C LEU A 319 -5.13 -1.74 12.70
N ASN A 320 -4.60 -1.50 11.49
CA ASN A 320 -5.43 -1.18 10.32
C ASN A 320 -6.45 -2.29 10.02
N GLY A 321 -6.06 -3.56 10.09
CA GLY A 321 -6.97 -4.70 9.90
C GLY A 321 -8.10 -4.74 10.94
N LEU A 322 -7.79 -4.52 12.22
CA LEU A 322 -8.78 -4.48 13.31
C LEU A 322 -9.76 -3.32 13.16
N LEU A 323 -9.27 -2.13 12.77
CA LEU A 323 -10.13 -0.97 12.54
C LEU A 323 -11.00 -1.15 11.28
N LEU A 324 -10.43 -1.72 10.21
CA LEU A 324 -11.12 -2.00 8.94
C LEU A 324 -12.21 -3.07 9.07
N LEU A 325 -12.17 -3.93 10.08
CA LEU A 325 -13.19 -4.95 10.34
C LEU A 325 -14.43 -4.42 11.10
N SER A 326 -14.40 -3.20 11.64
CA SER A 326 -15.50 -2.65 12.44
C SER A 326 -16.71 -2.19 11.62
N TRP A 327 -17.78 -1.78 12.32
CA TRP A 327 -18.97 -1.18 11.70
C TRP A 327 -18.67 0.13 10.93
N VAL A 328 -17.62 0.85 11.32
CA VAL A 328 -17.28 2.20 10.82
C VAL A 328 -17.09 2.24 9.30
N PRO A 329 -16.24 1.38 8.68
CA PRO A 329 -16.15 1.23 7.23
C PRO A 329 -17.26 0.35 6.62
N GLY A 330 -18.26 -0.08 7.39
CA GLY A 330 -19.36 -0.93 6.92
C GLY A 330 -18.94 -2.39 6.66
N ALA A 331 -17.89 -2.87 7.35
CA ALA A 331 -17.34 -4.21 7.14
C ALA A 331 -18.17 -5.30 7.83
N LEU A 332 -18.24 -5.24 9.16
CA LEU A 332 -19.08 -6.09 9.99
C LEU A 332 -19.88 -5.16 10.90
N PRO A 333 -21.19 -4.96 10.66
CA PRO A 333 -21.95 -3.88 11.30
C PRO A 333 -22.13 -4.08 12.82
N THR A 334 -21.92 -5.30 13.31
CA THR A 334 -21.96 -5.68 14.73
C THR A 334 -20.61 -5.58 15.45
N VAL A 335 -19.50 -5.29 14.74
CA VAL A 335 -18.16 -5.25 15.33
C VAL A 335 -17.82 -3.84 15.82
N PRO A 336 -17.51 -3.64 17.11
CA PRO A 336 -17.27 -2.32 17.68
C PRO A 336 -15.97 -1.68 17.15
N PHE A 337 -15.87 -0.36 17.29
CA PHE A 337 -14.65 0.38 16.94
C PHE A 337 -13.62 0.28 18.06
N TYR A 338 -12.56 -0.51 17.87
CA TYR A 338 -11.59 -0.91 18.90
C TYR A 338 -10.60 0.18 19.37
N VAL A 339 -10.93 1.47 19.26
CA VAL A 339 -10.09 2.56 19.82
C VAL A 339 -10.68 3.01 21.17
N PRO A 340 -9.97 2.81 22.30
CA PRO A 340 -10.46 3.19 23.63
C PRO A 340 -10.82 4.67 23.73
N GLY A 341 -11.91 4.99 24.44
CA GLY A 341 -12.34 6.36 24.72
C GLY A 341 -12.92 7.15 23.53
N VAL A 342 -12.91 6.61 22.31
CA VAL A 342 -13.40 7.36 21.14
C VAL A 342 -14.93 7.52 21.14
N THR A 343 -15.69 6.54 21.62
CA THR A 343 -17.15 6.68 21.79
C THR A 343 -17.51 7.77 22.79
N THR A 344 -16.76 7.92 23.88
CA THR A 344 -16.96 8.99 24.88
C THR A 344 -16.51 10.36 24.36
N LEU A 345 -15.49 10.43 23.50
CA LEU A 345 -15.08 11.68 22.83
C LEU A 345 -16.09 12.16 21.78
N VAL A 346 -16.84 11.25 21.16
CA VAL A 346 -17.86 11.57 20.14
C VAL A 346 -19.18 12.08 20.75
N GLY A 347 -19.37 11.99 22.07
CA GLY A 347 -20.58 12.50 22.73
C GLY A 347 -21.88 11.85 22.24
N SER A 348 -21.80 10.60 21.74
CA SER A 348 -23.00 9.83 21.38
C SER A 348 -23.79 9.54 22.65
N PRO A 349 -25.12 9.81 22.68
CA PRO A 349 -25.95 9.44 23.83
C PRO A 349 -25.91 7.92 24.03
N GLU A 350 -26.13 7.45 25.25
CA GLU A 350 -26.13 5.99 25.50
C GLU A 350 -27.26 5.28 24.76
N ASN A 351 -28.43 5.94 24.65
CA ASN A 351 -29.72 5.35 24.26
C ASN A 351 -29.98 4.01 24.94
N ALA A 352 -30.16 4.03 26.26
CA ALA A 352 -30.46 2.82 27.02
C ALA A 352 -31.71 2.10 26.48
N LEU A 353 -31.60 0.79 26.24
CA LEU A 353 -32.74 -0.06 25.93
C LEU A 353 -33.50 -0.35 27.22
N TYR A 354 -34.66 0.29 27.38
CA TYR A 354 -35.50 0.12 28.56
C TYR A 354 -36.37 -1.13 28.44
N THR A 355 -36.29 -1.99 29.45
CA THR A 355 -37.19 -3.12 29.63
C THR A 355 -38.24 -2.79 30.68
N ILE A 356 -39.51 -3.09 30.40
CA ILE A 356 -40.59 -2.96 31.38
C ILE A 356 -40.96 -4.35 31.88
N SER A 357 -40.70 -4.61 33.16
CA SER A 357 -41.19 -5.78 33.88
C SER A 357 -42.36 -5.39 34.77
N GLY A 358 -43.20 -6.34 35.19
CA GLY A 358 -44.29 -6.01 36.11
C GLY A 358 -45.25 -7.17 36.34
N ARG A 359 -46.24 -6.93 37.19
CA ARG A 359 -47.30 -7.90 37.54
C ARG A 359 -48.60 -7.17 37.80
N MET A 360 -49.71 -7.79 37.41
CA MET A 360 -51.05 -7.39 37.88
C MET A 360 -51.17 -7.62 39.40
N VAL A 361 -51.73 -6.66 40.12
CA VAL A 361 -51.96 -6.74 41.57
C VAL A 361 -53.26 -7.53 41.83
N PRO A 362 -53.21 -8.78 42.35
CA PRO A 362 -54.37 -9.69 42.29
C PRO A 362 -55.62 -9.18 43.01
N THR A 363 -55.45 -8.44 44.11
CA THR A 363 -56.53 -7.85 44.91
C THR A 363 -57.28 -6.70 44.24
N THR A 364 -56.83 -6.25 43.06
CA THR A 364 -57.44 -5.13 42.31
C THR A 364 -58.23 -5.57 41.08
N CYS A 365 -58.22 -6.86 40.74
CA CYS A 365 -58.86 -7.35 39.53
C CYS A 365 -60.35 -7.64 39.74
N VAL A 366 -61.20 -6.96 38.97
CA VAL A 366 -62.67 -7.02 39.08
C VAL A 366 -63.29 -7.14 37.68
N PRO A 367 -64.32 -7.99 37.47
CA PRO A 367 -65.05 -8.04 36.20
C PRO A 367 -65.64 -6.68 35.81
N ALA A 368 -65.43 -6.26 34.57
CA ALA A 368 -65.90 -4.96 34.06
C ALA A 368 -67.06 -5.11 33.08
N THR A 369 -66.93 -6.02 32.10
CA THR A 369 -68.00 -6.43 31.18
C THR A 369 -67.89 -7.94 30.91
N PRO A 370 -68.88 -8.59 30.28
CA PRO A 370 -68.71 -9.96 29.81
C PRO A 370 -67.49 -10.07 28.88
N GLY A 371 -66.47 -10.84 29.29
CA GLY A 371 -65.20 -10.99 28.58
C GLY A 371 -64.10 -9.95 28.91
N SER A 372 -64.31 -9.03 29.86
CA SER A 372 -63.25 -8.10 30.30
C SER A 372 -63.18 -7.90 31.82
N VAL A 373 -61.98 -7.60 32.29
CA VAL A 373 -61.68 -7.28 33.69
C VAL A 373 -60.92 -5.96 33.79
N THR A 374 -61.21 -5.17 34.82
CA THR A 374 -60.38 -4.02 35.20
C THR A 374 -59.39 -4.46 36.27
N GLY A 375 -58.13 -4.04 36.17
CA GLY A 375 -57.08 -4.39 37.14
C GLY A 375 -55.91 -3.41 37.14
N LEU A 376 -55.19 -3.35 38.26
CA LEU A 376 -53.98 -2.54 38.42
C LEU A 376 -52.74 -3.37 38.07
N TRP A 377 -51.89 -2.84 37.19
CA TRP A 377 -50.52 -3.32 36.98
C TRP A 377 -49.54 -2.44 37.76
N SER A 378 -48.58 -3.08 38.42
CA SER A 378 -47.38 -2.46 38.96
C SER A 378 -46.20 -2.83 38.07
N LEU A 379 -45.50 -1.82 37.55
CA LEU A 379 -44.51 -1.92 36.49
C LEU A 379 -43.18 -1.27 36.90
N THR A 380 -42.08 -1.84 36.42
CA THR A 380 -40.69 -1.47 36.75
C THR A 380 -39.94 -1.16 35.46
N ILE A 381 -39.15 -0.09 35.42
CA ILE A 381 -38.30 0.26 34.28
C ILE A 381 -36.85 -0.06 34.64
N ASP A 382 -36.23 -0.99 33.88
CA ASP A 382 -34.82 -1.38 34.05
C ASP A 382 -34.07 -1.25 32.70
N PRO A 383 -32.95 -0.51 32.62
CA PRO A 383 -32.34 0.29 33.69
C PRO A 383 -33.22 1.49 34.12
N PRO A 384 -33.05 2.04 35.33
CA PRO A 384 -33.75 3.27 35.71
C PRO A 384 -33.45 4.43 34.75
N PRO A 385 -34.47 5.16 34.27
CA PRO A 385 -34.30 6.24 33.31
C PRO A 385 -33.64 7.47 33.95
N THR A 386 -32.64 8.03 33.28
CA THR A 386 -31.94 9.26 33.71
C THR A 386 -31.78 10.21 32.53
N THR A 387 -31.44 11.48 32.78
CA THR A 387 -31.10 12.44 31.73
C THR A 387 -29.99 11.92 30.81
N ASP A 388 -29.01 11.23 31.39
CA ASP A 388 -27.76 10.85 30.74
C ASP A 388 -27.93 9.60 29.87
N ARG A 389 -28.84 8.70 30.28
CA ARG A 389 -29.33 7.56 29.49
C ARG A 389 -30.36 7.95 28.42
N GLY A 390 -30.91 9.16 28.55
CA GLY A 390 -31.95 9.73 27.70
C GLY A 390 -33.36 9.25 28.04
N LEU A 391 -34.36 10.08 27.71
CA LEU A 391 -35.79 9.88 27.98
C LEU A 391 -36.56 9.66 26.65
N PRO A 392 -36.58 8.44 26.11
CA PRO A 392 -37.23 8.10 24.84
C PRO A 392 -38.75 8.01 24.97
N LEU A 393 -39.45 7.96 23.83
CA LEU A 393 -40.84 7.51 23.81
C LEU A 393 -40.85 5.97 23.95
N LEU A 394 -41.44 5.46 25.03
CA LEU A 394 -41.63 4.03 25.25
C LEU A 394 -43.01 3.60 24.75
N SER A 395 -43.08 2.47 24.06
CA SER A 395 -44.35 1.80 23.75
C SER A 395 -44.47 0.48 24.50
N LEU A 396 -45.57 0.26 25.21
CA LEU A 396 -45.86 -0.98 25.93
C LEU A 396 -47.02 -1.73 25.27
N ARG A 397 -46.82 -3.04 25.05
CA ARG A 397 -47.78 -3.98 24.47
C ARG A 397 -47.95 -5.19 25.38
N LEU A 398 -49.15 -5.77 25.40
CA LEU A 398 -49.46 -6.98 26.16
C LEU A 398 -49.75 -8.16 25.24
N PHE A 399 -49.23 -9.33 25.60
CA PHE A 399 -49.40 -10.57 24.87
C PHE A 399 -49.99 -11.68 25.76
N ASN A 400 -50.85 -12.52 25.19
CA ASN A 400 -51.26 -13.80 25.78
C ASN A 400 -50.66 -14.93 24.92
N ALA A 401 -49.61 -15.56 25.43
CA ALA A 401 -48.70 -16.45 24.71
C ALA A 401 -48.09 -15.81 23.44
N THR A 402 -48.82 -15.80 22.32
CA THR A 402 -48.40 -15.25 21.03
C THR A 402 -49.39 -14.25 20.42
N SER A 403 -50.58 -14.06 21.01
CA SER A 403 -51.58 -13.10 20.53
C SER A 403 -51.44 -11.76 21.24
N VAL A 404 -51.56 -10.66 20.49
CA VAL A 404 -51.61 -9.31 21.07
C VAL A 404 -52.97 -9.12 21.73
N VAL A 405 -52.99 -8.72 23.00
CA VAL A 405 -54.24 -8.52 23.76
C VAL A 405 -54.70 -7.07 23.63
N PRO A 406 -55.97 -6.81 23.27
CA PRO A 406 -56.49 -5.46 23.32
C PRO A 406 -56.78 -5.02 24.75
N TYR A 407 -56.41 -3.78 25.08
CA TYR A 407 -56.60 -3.20 26.41
C TYR A 407 -56.76 -1.68 26.35
N THR A 408 -57.33 -1.10 27.40
CA THR A 408 -57.46 0.36 27.56
C THR A 408 -57.03 0.79 28.95
N VAL A 409 -56.04 1.68 29.05
CA VAL A 409 -55.72 2.32 30.34
C VAL A 409 -56.82 3.32 30.67
N THR A 410 -57.26 3.32 31.93
CA THR A 410 -58.28 4.22 32.48
C THR A 410 -57.71 5.21 33.49
N MET A 411 -56.63 4.84 34.18
CA MET A 411 -55.84 5.74 35.02
C MET A 411 -54.38 5.31 35.08
N ALA A 412 -53.45 6.25 35.17
CA ALA A 412 -52.02 5.99 35.20
C ALA A 412 -51.33 6.87 36.26
N TRP A 413 -50.32 6.34 36.95
CA TRP A 413 -49.60 7.05 38.01
C TRP A 413 -48.10 7.08 37.76
N SER A 414 -47.48 8.23 38.04
CA SER A 414 -46.03 8.48 37.89
C SER A 414 -45.49 8.25 36.47
N ILE A 415 -46.28 8.59 35.44
CA ILE A 415 -46.00 8.31 34.03
C ILE A 415 -46.68 9.36 33.14
N ASN A 416 -46.00 9.82 32.08
CA ASN A 416 -46.54 10.78 31.13
C ASN A 416 -47.08 10.09 29.87
N LEU A 417 -48.35 9.68 29.90
CA LEU A 417 -49.03 9.00 28.78
C LEU A 417 -49.27 9.99 27.63
N VAL A 418 -48.72 9.68 26.46
CA VAL A 418 -48.76 10.54 25.25
C VAL A 418 -49.89 10.14 24.31
N ASN A 419 -50.06 8.83 24.10
CA ASN A 419 -51.06 8.28 23.17
C ASN A 419 -51.41 6.83 23.55
N GLN A 420 -52.56 6.35 23.09
CA GLN A 420 -53.07 5.00 23.35
C GLN A 420 -53.85 4.49 22.13
N SER A 421 -53.45 3.33 21.62
CA SER A 421 -54.24 2.54 20.66
C SER A 421 -55.10 1.50 21.41
N SER A 422 -55.75 0.60 20.68
CA SER A 422 -56.40 -0.56 21.29
C SER A 422 -55.43 -1.65 21.78
N THR A 423 -54.15 -1.60 21.41
CA THR A 423 -53.14 -2.66 21.67
C THR A 423 -51.82 -2.15 22.25
N ASP A 424 -51.61 -0.84 22.27
CA ASP A 424 -50.34 -0.19 22.62
C ASP A 424 -50.61 1.11 23.38
N ILE A 425 -49.81 1.38 24.41
CA ILE A 425 -49.69 2.73 24.99
C ILE A 425 -48.33 3.31 24.65
N TYR A 426 -48.27 4.63 24.51
CA TYR A 426 -47.06 5.39 24.25
C TYR A 426 -46.87 6.43 25.36
N PHE A 427 -45.67 6.50 25.95
CA PHE A 427 -45.40 7.39 27.08
C PHE A 427 -43.94 7.84 27.12
N TYR A 428 -43.68 8.98 27.77
CA TYR A 428 -42.33 9.38 28.16
C TYR A 428 -42.05 8.98 29.61
N PRO A 429 -40.91 8.34 29.91
CA PRO A 429 -40.45 8.15 31.29
C PRO A 429 -39.97 9.49 31.86
N LEU A 430 -40.21 9.69 33.14
CA LEU A 430 -39.65 10.78 33.92
C LEU A 430 -38.22 10.42 34.37
N ALA A 431 -37.39 11.41 34.71
CA ALA A 431 -36.08 11.15 35.29
C ALA A 431 -36.21 10.44 36.66
N ASP A 432 -35.30 9.50 36.92
CA ASP A 432 -35.20 8.65 38.11
C ASP A 432 -36.42 7.74 38.37
N GLN A 433 -37.31 7.60 37.38
CA GLN A 433 -38.56 6.84 37.46
C GLN A 433 -38.36 5.33 37.28
N GLY A 434 -37.85 4.64 38.29
CA GLY A 434 -37.73 3.17 38.27
C GLY A 434 -39.06 2.39 38.28
N TYR A 435 -40.20 3.03 38.59
CA TYR A 435 -41.49 2.38 38.84
C TYR A 435 -42.68 3.22 38.36
N PHE A 436 -43.76 2.57 37.92
CA PHE A 436 -45.05 3.20 37.62
C PHE A 436 -46.21 2.20 37.73
N SER A 437 -47.45 2.70 37.70
CA SER A 437 -48.65 1.85 37.76
C SER A 437 -49.71 2.26 36.74
N LEU A 438 -50.43 1.27 36.21
CA LEU A 438 -51.52 1.43 35.25
C LEU A 438 -52.78 0.71 35.74
N LEU A 439 -53.89 1.43 35.89
CA LEU A 439 -55.23 0.84 35.97
C LEU A 439 -55.78 0.77 34.54
N GLY A 440 -56.19 -0.41 34.11
CA GLY A 440 -56.76 -0.60 32.78
C GLY A 440 -57.83 -1.67 32.75
N THR A 441 -58.60 -1.67 31.66
CA THR A 441 -59.56 -2.71 31.32
C THR A 441 -58.95 -3.60 30.23
N PHE A 442 -58.92 -4.90 30.48
CA PHE A 442 -58.22 -5.91 29.69
C PHE A 442 -59.19 -7.00 29.25
N HIS A 443 -59.03 -7.51 28.03
CA HIS A 443 -59.84 -8.62 27.53
C HIS A 443 -59.37 -9.97 28.10
N GLY A 444 -60.27 -10.75 28.71
CA GLY A 444 -59.97 -12.03 29.38
C GLY A 444 -60.48 -12.09 30.83
N THR A 445 -60.03 -13.09 31.57
CA THR A 445 -60.27 -13.24 33.02
C THR A 445 -59.09 -12.72 33.84
N CYS A 446 -59.27 -12.53 35.15
CA CYS A 446 -58.18 -12.16 36.07
C CYS A 446 -57.01 -13.16 36.08
N ALA A 447 -57.26 -14.45 35.76
CA ALA A 447 -56.21 -15.45 35.64
C ALA A 447 -55.43 -15.32 34.31
N ASP A 448 -56.09 -14.90 33.23
CA ASP A 448 -55.41 -14.63 31.96
C ASP A 448 -54.54 -13.38 32.08
N VAL A 449 -55.10 -12.28 32.58
CA VAL A 449 -54.41 -10.98 32.71
C VAL A 449 -53.21 -11.08 33.65
N ALA A 450 -53.29 -11.86 34.73
CA ALA A 450 -52.15 -12.11 35.62
C ALA A 450 -50.97 -12.85 34.94
N ASN A 451 -51.20 -13.49 33.78
CA ASN A 451 -50.22 -14.26 33.02
C ASN A 451 -49.78 -13.60 31.70
N PHE A 452 -50.22 -12.38 31.40
CA PHE A 452 -49.78 -11.68 30.18
C PHE A 452 -48.29 -11.34 30.21
N THR A 453 -47.63 -11.46 29.06
CA THR A 453 -46.26 -11.01 28.86
C THR A 453 -46.23 -9.57 28.34
N LEU A 454 -45.25 -8.80 28.81
CA LEU A 454 -45.01 -7.40 28.46
C LEU A 454 -43.98 -7.35 27.32
N ASP A 455 -44.31 -6.67 26.22
CA ASP A 455 -43.38 -6.29 25.14
C ASP A 455 -43.15 -4.78 25.20
N THR A 456 -41.90 -4.35 25.13
CA THR A 456 -41.50 -2.94 25.24
C THR A 456 -40.64 -2.54 24.05
N LYS A 457 -40.96 -1.39 23.44
CA LYS A 457 -40.14 -0.80 22.37
C LYS A 457 -39.75 0.61 22.75
N THR A 458 -38.50 0.94 22.42
CA THR A 458 -37.85 2.19 22.81
C THR A 458 -37.60 3.04 21.57
N HIS A 459 -38.19 4.23 21.52
CA HIS A 459 -38.12 5.13 20.37
C HIS A 459 -37.41 6.44 20.75
N TYR A 460 -36.17 6.60 20.27
CA TYR A 460 -35.40 7.84 20.38
C TYR A 460 -35.59 8.70 19.12
N LEU A 461 -35.50 10.04 19.27
CA LEU A 461 -35.49 10.99 18.16
C LEU A 461 -34.23 10.87 17.28
N THR A 462 -33.13 10.36 17.84
CA THR A 462 -31.88 10.08 17.14
C THR A 462 -31.32 8.74 17.62
N THR A 463 -31.00 7.85 16.69
CA THR A 463 -30.33 6.57 16.97
C THR A 463 -28.89 6.84 17.42
N SER A 464 -28.45 6.29 18.56
CA SER A 464 -27.04 6.37 19.00
C SER A 464 -26.15 5.42 18.20
N ILE A 465 -24.83 5.55 18.36
CA ILE A 465 -23.87 4.57 17.81
C ILE A 465 -24.13 3.18 18.40
N GLN A 466 -24.39 3.11 19.70
CA GLN A 466 -24.64 1.87 20.44
C GLN A 466 -25.88 1.16 19.88
N GLN A 467 -26.98 1.90 19.74
CA GLN A 467 -28.24 1.39 19.19
C GLN A 467 -28.08 1.00 17.70
N TYR A 468 -27.39 1.81 16.91
CA TYR A 468 -27.11 1.47 15.50
C TYR A 468 -26.33 0.15 15.39
N VAL A 469 -25.40 -0.16 16.30
CA VAL A 469 -24.62 -1.41 16.28
C VAL A 469 -25.42 -2.61 16.83
N SER A 470 -26.36 -2.41 17.77
CA SER A 470 -27.24 -3.49 18.27
C SER A 470 -28.32 -3.90 17.27
N ASP A 471 -28.89 -2.93 16.56
CA ASP A 471 -30.10 -3.14 15.76
C ASP A 471 -29.78 -3.70 14.35
N GLN A 472 -28.48 -3.83 14.01
CA GLN A 472 -28.00 -4.34 12.72
C GLN A 472 -27.96 -5.87 12.67
N THR A 473 -28.69 -6.44 11.70
CA THR A 473 -28.69 -7.88 11.44
C THR A 473 -27.69 -8.27 10.35
N ILE A 474 -26.93 -9.35 10.55
CA ILE A 474 -25.88 -9.79 9.63
C ILE A 474 -26.50 -10.52 8.42
N SER A 475 -26.88 -9.76 7.39
CA SER A 475 -27.25 -10.32 6.09
C SER A 475 -25.98 -10.78 5.35
N PHE A 476 -25.74 -12.10 5.33
CA PHE A 476 -24.52 -12.70 4.76
C PHE A 476 -24.15 -12.21 3.34
N PRO A 477 -25.09 -12.07 2.36
CA PRO A 477 -24.76 -11.56 1.03
C PRO A 477 -24.22 -10.12 1.01
N LEU A 478 -24.69 -9.25 1.92
CA LEU A 478 -24.26 -7.85 1.98
C LEU A 478 -22.86 -7.69 2.61
N VAL A 479 -22.40 -8.67 3.40
CA VAL A 479 -21.11 -8.64 4.10
C VAL A 479 -19.94 -9.15 3.23
N LEU A 480 -20.22 -10.00 2.23
CA LEU A 480 -19.17 -10.59 1.38
C LEU A 480 -18.36 -9.55 0.60
N PHE A 481 -19.00 -8.48 0.09
CA PHE A 481 -18.31 -7.45 -0.69
C PHE A 481 -17.42 -6.53 0.18
N PRO A 482 -17.88 -6.00 1.33
CA PRO A 482 -17.01 -5.32 2.29
C PRO A 482 -15.82 -6.17 2.75
N LEU A 483 -16.03 -7.47 3.08
CA LEU A 483 -14.93 -8.37 3.43
C LEU A 483 -13.92 -8.56 2.28
N TYR A 484 -14.38 -8.63 1.03
CA TYR A 484 -13.52 -8.63 -0.14
C TYR A 484 -12.69 -7.34 -0.26
N LEU A 485 -13.28 -6.17 0.00
CA LEU A 485 -12.54 -4.90 0.00
C LEU A 485 -11.45 -4.87 1.08
N ILE A 486 -11.72 -5.36 2.30
CA ILE A 486 -10.72 -5.45 3.38
C ILE A 486 -9.59 -6.40 2.99
N ALA A 487 -9.91 -7.61 2.51
CA ALA A 487 -8.89 -8.59 2.12
C ALA A 487 -8.00 -8.05 0.99
N LYS A 488 -8.61 -7.37 0.01
CA LYS A 488 -7.91 -6.67 -1.07
C LYS A 488 -7.04 -5.53 -0.54
N GLN A 489 -7.54 -4.70 0.38
CA GLN A 489 -6.80 -3.59 0.98
C GLN A 489 -5.59 -4.09 1.79
N MET A 490 -5.77 -5.13 2.60
CA MET A 490 -4.68 -5.75 3.37
C MET A 490 -3.60 -6.36 2.45
N ALA A 491 -4.00 -6.97 1.33
CA ALA A 491 -3.06 -7.43 0.31
C ALA A 491 -2.31 -6.25 -0.35
N GLN A 492 -3.00 -5.18 -0.75
CA GLN A 492 -2.38 -3.96 -1.29
C GLN A 492 -1.35 -3.36 -0.32
N CYS A 493 -1.73 -3.14 0.94
CA CYS A 493 -0.83 -2.58 1.96
C CYS A 493 0.38 -3.48 2.21
N SER A 494 0.19 -4.81 2.20
CA SER A 494 1.29 -5.79 2.29
C SER A 494 2.29 -5.61 1.14
N ILE A 495 1.79 -5.62 -0.11
CA ILE A 495 2.61 -5.52 -1.32
C ILE A 495 3.29 -4.15 -1.40
N MET A 496 2.57 -3.08 -1.07
CA MET A 496 3.10 -1.71 -1.07
C MET A 496 4.19 -1.55 0.00
N ALA A 497 3.98 -2.05 1.22
CA ALA A 497 4.98 -1.98 2.28
C ALA A 497 6.25 -2.76 1.93
N VAL A 498 6.12 -4.00 1.42
CA VAL A 498 7.27 -4.80 0.95
C VAL A 498 7.99 -4.12 -0.20
N SER A 499 7.25 -3.54 -1.17
CA SER A 499 7.83 -2.90 -2.35
C SER A 499 8.54 -1.58 -2.02
N VAL A 500 7.87 -0.67 -1.31
CA VAL A 500 8.42 0.63 -0.91
C VAL A 500 9.58 0.44 0.05
N GLY A 501 9.43 -0.45 1.05
CA GLY A 501 10.49 -0.79 1.99
C GLY A 501 11.73 -1.39 1.33
N SER A 502 11.57 -2.29 0.35
CA SER A 502 12.70 -2.88 -0.39
C SER A 502 13.46 -1.83 -1.20
N VAL A 503 12.76 -0.90 -1.86
CA VAL A 503 13.39 0.19 -2.62
C VAL A 503 14.05 1.22 -1.70
N ALA A 504 13.39 1.65 -0.62
CA ALA A 504 13.94 2.62 0.32
C ALA A 504 15.16 2.05 1.08
N ALA A 505 15.11 0.80 1.55
CA ALA A 505 16.25 0.12 2.15
C ALA A 505 17.40 -0.10 1.14
N ARG A 506 17.10 -0.25 -0.16
CA ARG A 506 18.11 -0.32 -1.23
C ARG A 506 18.74 1.04 -1.53
N ILE A 507 18.00 2.14 -1.46
CA ILE A 507 18.55 3.51 -1.53
C ILE A 507 19.50 3.74 -0.35
N TRP A 508 19.07 3.46 0.88
CA TRP A 508 19.89 3.64 2.07
C TRP A 508 21.17 2.79 2.03
N ALA A 509 21.05 1.51 1.67
CA ALA A 509 22.20 0.62 1.52
C ALA A 509 23.14 1.02 0.37
N LEU A 510 22.65 1.69 -0.68
CA LEU A 510 23.49 2.27 -1.73
C LEU A 510 24.34 3.43 -1.18
N TRP A 511 23.75 4.33 -0.39
CA TRP A 511 24.47 5.44 0.23
C TRP A 511 25.45 4.99 1.30
N ILE A 512 25.11 4.01 2.15
CA ILE A 512 26.07 3.38 3.09
C ILE A 512 27.29 2.85 2.32
N LYS A 513 27.08 2.15 1.20
CA LYS A 513 28.17 1.60 0.38
C LYS A 513 29.02 2.66 -0.31
N PHE A 514 28.42 3.77 -0.72
CA PHE A 514 29.17 4.89 -1.29
C PHE A 514 30.01 5.61 -0.21
N THR A 515 29.43 5.92 0.95
CA THR A 515 30.14 6.56 2.07
C THR A 515 31.27 5.68 2.63
N ALA A 516 31.13 4.34 2.58
CA ALA A 516 32.19 3.42 2.98
C ALA A 516 33.50 3.57 2.18
N ILE A 517 33.44 4.04 0.93
CA ILE A 517 34.62 4.24 0.07
C ILE A 517 35.60 5.23 0.69
N THR A 518 35.09 6.25 1.40
CA THR A 518 35.92 7.30 2.03
C THR A 518 36.15 7.08 3.52
N THR A 519 35.24 6.41 4.25
CA THR A 519 35.47 6.12 5.68
C THR A 519 36.32 4.88 5.93
N ASP A 520 36.20 3.86 5.08
CA ASP A 520 36.84 2.55 5.26
C ASP A 520 37.92 2.30 4.20
N GLY A 521 37.78 2.94 3.04
CA GLY A 521 38.64 2.75 1.87
C GLY A 521 38.08 1.76 0.84
N LEU A 522 38.89 1.48 -0.17
CA LEU A 522 38.62 0.50 -1.21
C LEU A 522 39.12 -0.87 -0.76
N PHE A 523 38.24 -1.86 -0.69
CA PHE A 523 38.63 -3.26 -0.42
C PHE A 523 38.99 -3.98 -1.74
N PRO A 524 40.25 -4.42 -1.94
CA PRO A 524 40.59 -5.32 -3.04
C PRO A 524 39.93 -6.70 -2.88
N PRO A 525 39.80 -7.49 -3.97
CA PRO A 525 39.35 -8.88 -3.87
C PRO A 525 40.20 -9.70 -2.87
N PHE A 526 39.52 -10.38 -1.95
CA PHE A 526 40.11 -11.23 -0.88
C PHE A 526 41.12 -10.57 0.07
N SER A 527 41.40 -9.27 -0.06
CA SER A 527 42.28 -8.55 0.86
C SER A 527 41.58 -8.29 2.19
N GLY A 528 42.28 -8.55 3.30
CA GLY A 528 41.87 -8.13 4.64
C GLY A 528 42.15 -6.65 4.94
N SER A 529 42.97 -5.99 4.12
CA SER A 529 43.28 -4.55 4.24
C SER A 529 42.60 -3.73 3.14
N ALA A 530 42.13 -2.54 3.50
CA ALA A 530 41.57 -1.57 2.58
C ALA A 530 42.61 -0.51 2.17
N VAL A 531 42.47 0.01 0.95
CA VAL A 531 43.28 1.09 0.39
C VAL A 531 42.56 2.41 0.66
N ALA A 532 43.18 3.31 1.43
CA ALA A 532 42.60 4.61 1.76
C ALA A 532 42.43 5.50 0.50
N VAL A 533 41.30 6.21 0.43
CA VAL A 533 40.98 7.13 -0.68
C VAL A 533 41.39 8.55 -0.29
N ASN A 534 42.45 9.07 -0.92
CA ASN A 534 42.96 10.39 -0.61
C ASN A 534 42.27 11.49 -1.43
N LEU A 535 41.20 12.09 -0.89
CA LEU A 535 40.47 13.20 -1.52
C LEU A 535 41.28 14.51 -1.64
N ALA A 536 42.49 14.59 -1.07
CA ALA A 536 43.40 15.71 -1.33
C ALA A 536 44.08 15.64 -2.71
N VAL A 537 43.94 14.53 -3.46
CA VAL A 537 44.46 14.40 -4.82
C VAL A 537 43.37 14.79 -5.84
N ARG A 538 43.69 15.74 -6.72
CA ARG A 538 42.75 16.31 -7.70
C ARG A 538 42.03 15.27 -8.54
N GLU A 539 42.74 14.26 -9.05
CA GLU A 539 42.13 13.20 -9.86
C GLU A 539 41.13 12.37 -9.06
N TYR A 540 41.47 11.98 -7.82
CA TYR A 540 40.61 11.13 -6.98
C TYR A 540 39.38 11.90 -6.48
N LEU A 541 39.52 13.19 -6.20
CA LEU A 541 38.40 14.07 -5.86
C LEU A 541 37.41 14.21 -7.03
N ILE A 542 37.91 14.41 -8.25
CA ILE A 542 37.08 14.49 -9.47
C ILE A 542 36.41 13.15 -9.76
N GLY A 543 37.15 12.03 -9.65
CA GLY A 543 36.61 10.69 -9.86
C GLY A 543 35.55 10.30 -8.82
N TRP A 544 35.80 10.59 -7.55
CA TRP A 544 34.82 10.40 -6.47
C TRP A 544 33.55 11.23 -6.68
N MET A 545 33.67 12.50 -7.10
CA MET A 545 32.50 13.35 -7.38
C MET A 545 31.75 12.90 -8.64
N GLY A 546 32.44 12.36 -9.65
CA GLY A 546 31.83 11.66 -10.79
C GLY A 546 31.00 10.46 -10.34
N LEU A 547 31.57 9.61 -9.47
CA LEU A 547 30.87 8.45 -8.90
C LEU A 547 29.68 8.89 -8.03
N ARG A 548 29.82 9.95 -7.23
CA ARG A 548 28.75 10.55 -6.43
C ARG A 548 27.56 10.95 -7.32
N LYS A 549 27.82 11.63 -8.43
CA LYS A 549 26.78 12.02 -9.40
C LYS A 549 26.10 10.80 -10.04
N ALA A 550 26.84 9.72 -10.32
CA ALA A 550 26.24 8.45 -10.78
C ALA A 550 25.37 7.78 -9.70
N VAL A 551 25.77 7.83 -8.43
CA VAL A 551 24.98 7.34 -7.27
C VAL A 551 23.72 8.18 -7.04
N VAL A 552 23.77 9.50 -7.22
CA VAL A 552 22.59 10.38 -7.24
C VAL A 552 21.64 10.01 -8.38
N CYS A 553 22.16 9.74 -9.59
CA CYS A 553 21.34 9.31 -10.72
C CYS A 553 20.67 7.94 -10.47
N ALA A 554 21.40 6.98 -9.88
CA ALA A 554 20.84 5.69 -9.45
C ALA A 554 19.77 5.86 -8.37
N THR A 555 19.96 6.81 -7.45
CA THR A 555 19.00 7.18 -6.41
C THR A 555 17.73 7.76 -7.03
N LYS A 556 17.81 8.69 -7.99
CA LYS A 556 16.66 9.22 -8.74
C LYS A 556 15.88 8.12 -9.48
N LEU A 557 16.58 7.13 -10.04
CA LEU A 557 15.96 6.01 -10.75
C LEU A 557 15.18 5.09 -9.80
N LEU A 558 15.74 4.77 -8.62
CA LEU A 558 15.04 4.05 -7.55
C LEU A 558 13.86 4.87 -6.98
N ALA A 559 14.09 6.15 -6.67
CA ALA A 559 13.10 7.05 -6.09
C ALA A 559 11.86 7.22 -6.99
N SER A 560 12.02 7.11 -8.31
CA SER A 560 10.92 7.16 -9.27
C SER A 560 9.85 6.08 -9.07
N TYR A 561 10.18 4.94 -8.44
CA TYR A 561 9.20 3.91 -8.04
C TYR A 561 8.35 4.37 -6.85
N ILE A 562 9.02 4.75 -5.75
CA ILE A 562 8.37 5.06 -4.47
C ILE A 562 7.66 6.41 -4.44
N LYS A 563 8.05 7.35 -5.33
CA LYS A 563 7.53 8.72 -5.33
C LYS A 563 6.01 8.79 -5.45
N VAL A 564 5.38 7.91 -6.22
CA VAL A 564 3.93 7.93 -6.42
C VAL A 564 3.17 7.45 -5.17
N PHE A 565 3.59 6.34 -4.58
CA PHE A 565 2.91 5.74 -3.41
C PHE A 565 3.01 6.62 -2.17
N LEU A 566 4.20 7.15 -1.89
CA LEU A 566 4.39 8.11 -0.81
C LEU A 566 3.65 9.44 -1.06
N SER A 567 3.50 9.88 -2.32
CA SER A 567 2.69 11.07 -2.63
C SER A 567 1.20 10.86 -2.38
N LEU A 568 0.66 9.66 -2.67
CA LEU A 568 -0.72 9.31 -2.31
C LEU A 568 -0.90 9.21 -0.79
N ALA A 569 0.05 8.60 -0.07
CA ALA A 569 0.03 8.53 1.39
C ALA A 569 0.09 9.93 2.04
N LEU A 570 0.83 10.88 1.46
CA LEU A 570 0.87 12.28 1.90
C LEU A 570 -0.45 13.02 1.61
N ILE A 571 -1.12 12.79 0.47
CA ILE A 571 -2.48 13.31 0.21
C ILE A 571 -3.46 12.76 1.24
N GLN A 572 -3.45 11.44 1.46
CA GLN A 572 -4.33 10.75 2.40
C GLN A 572 -4.13 11.26 3.84
N LEU A 573 -2.87 11.47 4.26
CA LEU A 573 -2.52 12.11 5.51
C LEU A 573 -3.10 13.54 5.61
N ALA A 574 -2.91 14.37 4.58
CA ALA A 574 -3.37 15.76 4.58
C ALA A 574 -4.91 15.86 4.64
N ILE A 575 -5.63 14.99 3.91
CA ILE A 575 -7.09 14.89 3.98
C ILE A 575 -7.55 14.42 5.37
N ALA A 576 -6.89 13.40 5.93
CA ALA A 576 -7.25 12.87 7.25
C ALA A 576 -7.05 13.88 8.37
N VAL A 577 -5.86 14.49 8.46
CA VAL A 577 -5.54 15.51 9.49
C VAL A 577 -6.36 16.78 9.28
N GLY A 578 -6.51 17.24 8.05
CA GLY A 578 -7.32 18.43 7.73
C GLY A 578 -8.79 18.24 8.09
N GLY A 579 -9.38 17.10 7.72
CA GLY A 579 -10.77 16.77 8.07
C GLY A 579 -10.99 16.64 9.57
N LEU A 580 -10.10 15.93 10.29
CA LEU A 580 -10.19 15.80 11.75
C LEU A 580 -10.03 17.15 12.45
N LEU A 581 -9.12 18.01 11.99
CA LEU A 581 -8.95 19.35 12.54
C LEU A 581 -10.19 20.23 12.28
N VAL A 582 -10.78 20.17 11.09
CA VAL A 582 -12.02 20.92 10.78
C VAL A 582 -13.16 20.46 11.68
N TYR A 583 -13.44 19.16 11.78
CA TYR A 583 -14.51 18.63 12.64
C TYR A 583 -14.29 18.90 14.14
N ALA A 584 -13.03 18.82 14.59
CA ALA A 584 -12.67 19.22 15.95
C ALA A 584 -12.84 20.73 16.18
N LEU A 585 -12.53 21.59 15.21
CA LEU A 585 -12.75 23.05 15.32
C LEU A 585 -14.24 23.42 15.30
N THR A 586 -15.05 22.79 14.42
CA THR A 586 -16.50 23.03 14.33
C THR A 586 -17.32 22.34 15.41
N ASP A 587 -16.70 21.54 16.28
CA ASP A 587 -17.35 20.83 17.39
C ASP A 587 -18.48 19.89 16.92
N ASN A 588 -18.28 19.25 15.75
CA ASN A 588 -19.25 18.37 15.11
C ASN A 588 -18.51 17.20 14.45
N GLY A 589 -18.73 15.99 14.96
CA GLY A 589 -18.19 14.74 14.43
C GLY A 589 -19.27 13.93 13.73
N PRO A 590 -19.51 14.12 12.41
CA PRO A 590 -20.48 13.31 11.67
C PRO A 590 -20.01 11.86 11.55
N MET A 591 -20.90 10.91 11.88
CA MET A 591 -20.64 9.48 11.89
C MET A 591 -21.09 8.80 10.59
N PRO A 592 -20.34 7.83 10.05
CA PRO A 592 -19.02 7.36 10.49
C PRO A 592 -17.83 8.24 10.04
N THR A 593 -18.04 9.34 9.30
CA THR A 593 -16.99 10.17 8.67
C THR A 593 -15.80 10.51 9.58
N TYR A 594 -16.04 10.99 10.80
CA TYR A 594 -14.98 11.35 11.75
C TYR A 594 -14.08 10.15 12.07
N LEU A 595 -14.68 8.98 12.30
CA LEU A 595 -13.96 7.73 12.58
C LEU A 595 -13.25 7.18 11.34
N LEU A 596 -13.85 7.32 10.15
CA LEU A 596 -13.20 6.97 8.87
C LEU A 596 -11.92 7.77 8.63
N LEU A 597 -11.86 9.03 9.06
CA LEU A 597 -10.64 9.84 8.98
C LEU A 597 -9.56 9.36 9.95
N ILE A 598 -9.93 8.84 11.14
CA ILE A 598 -8.98 8.17 12.05
C ILE A 598 -8.40 6.91 11.38
N ILE A 599 -9.22 6.10 10.72
CA ILE A 599 -8.72 4.93 9.96
C ILE A 599 -7.83 5.38 8.79
N ALA A 600 -8.22 6.42 8.04
CA ALA A 600 -7.43 6.97 6.95
C ALA A 600 -6.03 7.45 7.42
N LEU A 601 -5.96 8.06 8.61
CA LEU A 601 -4.73 8.50 9.26
C LEU A 601 -3.82 7.33 9.63
N VAL A 602 -4.35 6.32 10.33
CA VAL A 602 -3.58 5.11 10.73
C VAL A 602 -3.11 4.32 9.49
N ASN A 603 -3.88 4.32 8.41
CA ASN A 603 -3.49 3.69 7.15
C ASN A 603 -2.39 4.50 6.42
N ALA A 604 -2.47 5.84 6.40
CA ALA A 604 -1.42 6.67 5.78
C ALA A 604 -0.07 6.50 6.50
N LEU A 605 -0.07 6.47 7.83
CA LEU A 605 1.12 6.27 8.65
C LEU A 605 1.87 4.96 8.30
N SER A 606 1.15 3.88 7.97
CA SER A 606 1.74 2.58 7.59
C SER A 606 2.75 2.68 6.44
N THR A 607 2.53 3.61 5.51
CA THR A 607 3.36 3.83 4.32
C THR A 607 4.42 4.92 4.56
N LEU A 608 4.13 5.89 5.43
CA LEU A 608 5.05 6.99 5.74
C LEU A 608 6.22 6.57 6.65
N VAL A 609 6.16 5.43 7.34
CA VAL A 609 7.32 4.82 8.03
C VAL A 609 8.55 4.70 7.10
N PHE A 610 8.33 4.49 5.78
CA PHE A 610 9.43 4.40 4.81
C PHE A 610 10.10 5.73 4.45
N LEU A 611 9.63 6.87 4.98
CA LEU A 611 10.39 8.12 4.94
C LEU A 611 11.66 8.05 5.81
N TYR A 612 11.66 7.25 6.88
CA TYR A 612 12.82 7.09 7.76
C TYR A 612 14.09 6.60 7.04
N PRO A 613 14.11 5.44 6.35
CA PRO A 613 15.29 4.99 5.59
C PRO A 613 15.67 5.92 4.43
N LEU A 614 14.74 6.75 3.93
CA LEU A 614 15.07 7.80 2.94
C LEU A 614 15.78 8.99 3.62
N SER A 615 15.33 9.42 4.80
CA SER A 615 15.96 10.50 5.57
C SER A 615 17.39 10.14 6.01
N GLU A 616 17.62 8.88 6.41
CA GLU A 616 18.97 8.37 6.68
C GLU A 616 19.87 8.39 5.43
N ALA A 617 19.31 8.13 4.25
CA ALA A 617 20.05 8.22 2.98
C ALA A 617 20.36 9.68 2.58
N MET A 618 19.45 10.62 2.85
CA MET A 618 19.67 12.05 2.59
C MET A 618 20.64 12.69 3.57
N GLU A 619 20.71 12.23 4.82
CA GLU A 619 21.77 12.65 5.75
C GLU A 619 23.15 12.14 5.33
N LEU A 620 23.27 10.87 4.94
CA LEU A 620 24.53 10.36 4.36
C LEU A 620 24.92 11.12 3.09
N MET A 621 23.95 11.55 2.29
CA MET A 621 24.19 12.40 1.12
C MET A 621 24.71 13.79 1.53
N ALA A 622 24.14 14.41 2.57
CA ALA A 622 24.49 15.75 3.06
C ALA A 622 25.82 15.80 3.84
N SER A 623 26.13 14.81 4.69
CA SER A 623 27.37 14.79 5.49
C SER A 623 28.65 14.65 4.66
N HIS A 624 28.51 14.40 3.36
CA HIS A 624 29.62 14.56 2.41
C HIS A 624 30.09 16.02 2.27
N GLY A 625 29.23 17.01 2.53
CA GLY A 625 29.64 18.42 2.57
C GLY A 625 30.63 18.66 3.69
N ASP A 626 30.31 18.20 4.91
CA ASP A 626 31.20 18.26 6.07
C ASP A 626 32.50 17.47 5.85
N MET A 627 32.43 16.26 5.29
CA MET A 627 33.61 15.47 4.90
C MET A 627 34.55 16.23 3.95
N LEU A 628 34.00 16.98 2.97
CA LEU A 628 34.81 17.79 2.07
C LEU A 628 35.38 19.04 2.77
N ARG A 629 34.65 19.64 3.73
CA ARG A 629 35.13 20.74 4.58
C ARG A 629 36.29 20.28 5.47
N ASP A 630 36.21 19.08 6.05
CA ASP A 630 37.29 18.49 6.85
C ASP A 630 38.55 18.28 6.02
N VAL A 631 38.43 17.72 4.81
CA VAL A 631 39.56 17.55 3.86
C VAL A 631 40.15 18.91 3.46
N HIS A 632 39.32 19.91 3.20
CA HIS A 632 39.74 21.27 2.86
C HIS A 632 40.49 21.93 4.04
N LEU A 633 40.01 21.76 5.27
CA LEU A 633 40.65 22.26 6.49
C LEU A 633 42.00 21.58 6.75
N HIS A 634 42.10 20.26 6.55
CA HIS A 634 43.37 19.53 6.65
C HIS A 634 44.40 20.01 5.61
N LEU A 635 43.96 20.36 4.39
CA LEU A 635 44.82 20.95 3.36
C LEU A 635 45.29 22.37 3.70
N LEU A 636 44.42 23.21 4.24
CA LEU A 636 44.78 24.56 4.67
C LEU A 636 45.79 24.55 5.83
N LEU A 637 45.61 23.63 6.79
CA LEU A 637 46.50 23.44 7.95
C LEU A 637 47.79 22.66 7.63
N ALA A 638 47.98 22.15 6.41
CA ALA A 638 49.21 21.47 6.03
C ALA A 638 50.36 22.50 5.82
N ASP A 639 51.35 22.50 6.72
CA ASP A 639 52.53 23.37 6.66
C ASP A 639 53.43 23.16 5.41
N LYS A 640 53.22 22.08 4.66
CA LYS A 640 54.06 21.73 3.50
C LYS A 640 53.49 22.36 2.22
N PRO A 641 54.20 23.29 1.55
CA PRO A 641 53.70 23.92 0.32
C PRO A 641 53.50 22.92 -0.83
N VAL A 642 54.16 21.76 -0.79
CA VAL A 642 54.00 20.65 -1.75
C VAL A 642 52.58 20.03 -1.72
N LEU A 643 51.80 20.24 -0.65
CA LEU A 643 50.41 19.79 -0.54
C LEU A 643 49.39 20.89 -0.90
N LYS A 644 49.82 22.14 -1.10
CA LYS A 644 48.93 23.26 -1.46
C LYS A 644 48.81 23.42 -2.96
N ASP A 645 48.13 22.46 -3.59
CA ASP A 645 47.59 22.63 -4.93
C ASP A 645 46.32 23.50 -4.84
N ASP A 646 46.45 24.80 -5.14
CA ASP A 646 45.33 25.75 -5.15
C ASP A 646 44.19 25.31 -6.09
N THR A 647 44.47 24.47 -7.08
CA THR A 647 43.42 23.91 -7.96
C THR A 647 42.62 22.79 -7.29
N VAL A 648 43.19 22.05 -6.32
CA VAL A 648 42.43 21.16 -5.43
C VAL A 648 41.58 22.00 -4.48
N VAL A 649 42.15 23.05 -3.88
CA VAL A 649 41.43 23.95 -2.95
C VAL A 649 40.20 24.56 -3.63
N HIS A 650 40.35 25.09 -4.85
CA HIS A 650 39.23 25.61 -5.65
C HIS A 650 38.20 24.53 -6.03
N VAL A 651 38.64 23.32 -6.40
CA VAL A 651 37.70 22.22 -6.73
C VAL A 651 36.94 21.75 -5.49
N LEU A 652 37.57 21.71 -4.31
CA LEU A 652 36.90 21.43 -3.04
C LEU A 652 35.83 22.46 -2.74
N THR A 653 36.14 23.76 -2.78
CA THR A 653 35.14 24.83 -2.53
C THR A 653 33.95 24.74 -3.48
N ALA A 654 34.20 24.49 -4.77
CA ALA A 654 33.14 24.32 -5.77
C ALA A 654 32.31 23.03 -5.55
N PHE A 655 32.92 21.95 -5.05
CA PHE A 655 32.19 20.71 -4.76
C PHE A 655 31.42 20.76 -3.43
N ILE A 656 31.93 21.50 -2.42
CA ILE A 656 31.21 21.81 -1.18
C ILE A 656 29.93 22.58 -1.51
N ASP A 657 30.04 23.69 -2.24
CA ASP A 657 28.88 24.50 -2.69
C ASP A 657 27.86 23.66 -3.48
N VAL A 658 28.33 22.80 -4.40
CA VAL A 658 27.44 21.89 -5.14
C VAL A 658 26.72 20.89 -4.24
N VAL A 659 27.35 20.37 -3.18
CA VAL A 659 26.72 19.42 -2.24
C VAL A 659 25.75 20.12 -1.26
N ASP A 660 26.09 21.33 -0.84
CA ASP A 660 25.30 22.13 0.09
C ASP A 660 24.05 22.73 -0.58
N ASN A 661 24.23 23.39 -1.74
CA ASN A 661 23.26 24.32 -2.32
C ASN A 661 22.62 23.84 -3.65
N HIS A 662 23.25 22.89 -4.36
CA HIS A 662 22.85 22.52 -5.73
C HIS A 662 22.66 21.01 -5.96
N ASP A 663 22.62 20.22 -4.89
CA ASP A 663 22.53 18.76 -4.95
C ASP A 663 21.06 18.30 -5.09
N ASP A 664 20.77 17.45 -6.08
CA ASP A 664 19.42 16.97 -6.34
C ASP A 664 18.94 15.94 -5.29
N ARG A 665 18.44 16.44 -4.16
CA ARG A 665 17.89 15.64 -3.07
C ARG A 665 16.54 15.00 -3.45
N ILE A 666 16.05 14.06 -2.64
CA ILE A 666 14.75 13.41 -2.89
C ILE A 666 13.62 14.33 -2.40
N HIS A 667 13.07 15.14 -3.31
CA HIS A 667 11.94 16.02 -3.00
C HIS A 667 10.58 15.34 -3.21
N PHE A 668 9.65 15.51 -2.27
CA PHE A 668 8.21 15.21 -2.41
C PHE A 668 7.44 16.52 -2.34
N TRP A 669 6.59 16.83 -3.32
CA TRP A 669 5.82 18.10 -3.35
C TRP A 669 6.69 19.36 -3.22
N HIS A 670 7.92 19.33 -3.77
CA HIS A 670 8.96 20.36 -3.63
C HIS A 670 9.51 20.55 -2.20
N ILE A 671 9.26 19.60 -1.29
CA ILE A 671 9.81 19.55 0.07
C ILE A 671 10.86 18.43 0.16
N ASP A 672 12.03 18.76 0.72
CA ASP A 672 13.15 17.84 0.98
C ASP A 672 12.84 16.86 2.12
N VAL A 673 13.31 15.62 1.99
CA VAL A 673 13.31 14.66 3.11
C VAL A 673 14.59 14.82 3.94
N SER A 674 14.46 15.35 5.15
CA SER A 674 15.48 15.29 6.22
C SER A 674 14.89 14.66 7.49
N LYS A 675 15.73 14.28 8.47
CA LYS A 675 15.21 13.81 9.77
C LYS A 675 14.55 14.92 10.56
N ASP A 676 14.99 16.18 10.42
CA ASP A 676 14.33 17.31 11.07
C ASP A 676 12.88 17.45 10.58
N ARG A 677 12.65 17.42 9.26
CA ARG A 677 11.30 17.43 8.70
C ARG A 677 10.46 16.22 9.11
N LEU A 678 11.08 15.05 9.25
CA LEU A 678 10.39 13.85 9.75
C LEU A 678 10.06 13.96 11.25
N ARG A 679 10.94 14.58 12.05
CA ARG A 679 10.75 14.86 13.48
C ARG A 679 9.67 15.91 13.71
N ASP A 680 9.71 17.03 12.98
CA ASP A 680 8.69 18.08 12.95
C ASP A 680 7.30 17.47 12.64
N LEU A 681 7.25 16.60 11.63
CA LEU A 681 6.04 15.89 11.22
C LEU A 681 5.54 14.94 12.32
N ILE A 682 6.41 14.16 12.95
CA ILE A 682 6.06 13.25 14.06
C ILE A 682 5.55 14.03 15.28
N VAL A 683 6.21 15.13 15.65
CA VAL A 683 5.79 15.99 16.78
C VAL A 683 4.43 16.63 16.48
N THR A 684 4.25 17.18 15.28
CA THR A 684 3.00 17.80 14.84
C THR A 684 1.85 16.77 14.79
N LEU A 685 2.13 15.55 14.34
CA LEU A 685 1.18 14.43 14.38
C LEU A 685 0.81 14.02 15.81
N ALA A 686 1.79 13.92 16.71
CA ALA A 686 1.54 13.58 18.10
C ALA A 686 0.72 14.66 18.82
N SER A 687 1.04 15.94 18.61
CA SER A 687 0.27 17.07 19.15
C SER A 687 -1.14 17.15 18.55
N GLY A 688 -1.29 16.95 17.23
CA GLY A 688 -2.59 16.92 16.56
C GLY A 688 -3.47 15.77 17.03
N LEU A 689 -2.91 14.55 17.13
CA LEU A 689 -3.60 13.39 17.71
C LEU A 689 -3.96 13.61 19.18
N SER A 690 -3.08 14.24 19.97
CA SER A 690 -3.37 14.57 21.37
C SER A 690 -4.50 15.60 21.51
N PHE A 691 -4.61 16.57 20.61
CA PHE A 691 -5.74 17.50 20.55
C PHE A 691 -7.05 16.77 20.16
N ILE A 692 -7.01 15.95 19.10
CA ILE A 692 -8.14 15.12 18.64
C ILE A 692 -8.61 14.13 19.72
N ALA A 693 -7.70 13.64 20.56
CA ALA A 693 -7.99 12.71 21.65
C ALA A 693 -8.35 13.38 23.00
N SER A 694 -8.31 14.72 23.08
CA SER A 694 -8.66 15.47 24.30
C SER A 694 -9.86 16.41 24.11
N LYS A 695 -10.18 16.79 22.87
CA LYS A 695 -11.41 17.52 22.55
C LYS A 695 -12.55 16.55 22.24
N SER A 696 -13.63 16.65 23.00
CA SER A 696 -14.92 16.08 22.60
C SER A 696 -15.52 16.84 21.41
N VAL A 697 -16.27 16.12 20.58
CA VAL A 697 -17.05 16.69 19.46
C VAL A 697 -18.51 16.26 19.61
N LYS A 698 -19.46 17.06 19.13
CA LYS A 698 -20.87 16.66 19.16
C LYS A 698 -21.17 15.55 18.15
N PHE A 699 -21.97 14.58 18.56
CA PHE A 699 -22.48 13.50 17.71
C PHE A 699 -23.50 14.03 16.67
N ALA A 700 -23.31 13.60 15.42
CA ALA A 700 -24.28 13.70 14.34
C ALA A 700 -24.13 12.50 13.40
N TRP A 701 -25.15 12.18 12.61
CA TRP A 701 -25.01 11.25 11.49
C TRP A 701 -24.55 11.98 10.21
N SER A 702 -23.81 11.27 9.35
CA SER A 702 -23.54 11.69 7.98
C SER A 702 -24.63 11.21 7.02
N ASP A 703 -24.71 11.81 5.84
CA ASP A 703 -25.78 11.54 4.88
C ASP A 703 -25.87 10.06 4.48
N ALA A 704 -27.10 9.54 4.48
CA ALA A 704 -27.40 8.22 3.97
C ALA A 704 -27.08 8.12 2.46
N ASN A 705 -26.59 6.96 2.03
CA ASN A 705 -26.29 6.71 0.62
C ASN A 705 -27.59 6.39 -0.16
N PRO A 706 -28.00 7.22 -1.15
CA PRO A 706 -29.24 7.00 -1.91
C PRO A 706 -29.18 5.80 -2.87
N PHE A 707 -28.01 5.17 -3.05
CA PHE A 707 -27.83 3.99 -3.90
C PHE A 707 -27.71 2.67 -3.11
N PHE A 708 -27.83 2.72 -1.78
CA PHE A 708 -27.72 1.53 -0.92
C PHE A 708 -28.89 0.56 -1.14
N VAL A 709 -28.57 -0.73 -1.37
CA VAL A 709 -29.56 -1.76 -1.74
C VAL A 709 -30.03 -2.59 -0.52
N GLY A 710 -29.47 -2.37 0.67
CA GLY A 710 -29.95 -2.98 1.91
C GLY A 710 -31.30 -2.40 2.35
N THR A 711 -32.09 -3.19 3.08
CA THR A 711 -33.46 -2.85 3.49
C THR A 711 -33.52 -1.70 4.51
N GLN A 712 -33.60 -0.46 4.02
CA GLN A 712 -34.06 0.67 4.83
C GLN A 712 -35.58 0.60 4.99
N THR A 713 -36.06 0.15 6.16
CA THR A 713 -37.51 0.06 6.45
C THR A 713 -37.90 0.61 7.84
N SER A 714 -37.02 1.37 8.52
CA SER A 714 -37.34 1.97 9.83
C SER A 714 -36.46 3.15 10.29
N ILE A 715 -35.15 3.17 9.98
CA ILE A 715 -34.19 4.06 10.67
C ILE A 715 -34.18 5.52 10.16
N TRP A 716 -34.58 5.77 8.90
CA TRP A 716 -34.37 7.07 8.23
C TRP A 716 -35.67 7.74 7.72
N SER A 717 -36.83 7.34 8.25
CA SER A 717 -38.15 7.84 7.83
C SER A 717 -38.82 8.68 8.92
N SER A 718 -38.12 9.72 9.39
CA SER A 718 -38.58 10.70 10.39
C SER A 718 -37.96 12.07 10.10
#